data_AF-A0A399ZZ71-F1
#
_entry.id   AF-A0A399ZZ71-F1
#
_cell.length_a   1.000
_cell.length_b   1.000
_cell.length_c   1.000
_cell.angle_alpha   90.00
_cell.angle_beta   90.00
_cell.angle_gamma   90.00
#
_symmetry.space_group_name_H-M   'P 1'
#
loop_
_entity.id
_entity.type
_entity.pdbx_description
1 polymer ?
#
loop_
_entity_poly.entity_id
_entity_poly.type
_entity_poly.pdbx_seq_one_letter_code
_entity_poly.pdbx_strand_id
1 'polypeptide(L)'
;MPPETPNPYKGPEPFGKDDSSRFFGREMAIKKLVDYVQSQSIVVLYGKSGTGKTSLLNAGIIPRLDALGWSKIFVHPPVRFNSKSPDETYSNVAARTLVPRLVDDTSRSNELADLLPRQSNRQSERVSDSVDEISLRLFVFDQFEELFTVEPSAWEDRLRFIRDIDAVVSRIPGYHILIVIREDFIADLLRLTPYMRHGIDVRYQLLELTEGEAKEAIAEPANAEGYTFTADALKTITTGLRRIDHEVANGSGSSEFVSPLLLQLVCQSLWEQFTADQREIDKSAIERLLNIDTSVREYFSTAVGNVTQSTDWSDAELVKKIVQAFTSASQRIPVYVNDREVGGLPIEIVDNLAKQHVLRREIGSQGGIFYELAHDRFVAAALQTRQALTTPDAMDADIEAGTVRASEVEREYMQETYVPSTEESTAVKIWNDVRALTRRGSVSVGQALEITSRAIAALVAQPDALDSVFEGIRIETMLSAVQGTEAQEVAKVISKHITTTSASSLKDTYYWILNQAAKSRPHAFNDIFTTFGVGSLMMALLAPDGGSVYDPHCHSGELFGYLERELRLVRNRQHIVTAVDRFAESREVVEGTLHVAQLQGVFTSRDALTAKGDTQHDYVFCNPPFNDKAVDWDNIPEGMRPFGTSGNANLAWLQHIYVSLKANGRAVFLMPSSLASSGEPILSALLQRGALEAIVDIGEDRFFRGVPAHIWLLNRAREGQEQPVLFLDMSALAVQKRPRLLTDQHIELAKNKVVAFRAAVDAGEVESESPSEDGISAVVDVRSILEAGSPNLSPKTYVARHVQDEPVRDIKELIEEYQSLKTASDRLDRQVRTVLDQLSKRL
;
A
#
# COMPACT_ATOMS: atom_id res chain seq x y z
N MET A 1 40.42 11.69 26.69
CA MET A 1 40.63 12.10 25.28
C MET A 1 39.75 11.21 24.42
N PRO A 2 39.18 11.72 23.31
CA PRO A 2 38.43 10.91 22.37
C PRO A 2 39.32 9.77 21.82
N PRO A 3 38.75 8.74 21.17
CA PRO A 3 39.52 7.69 20.52
C PRO A 3 40.60 8.28 19.62
N GLU A 4 41.80 7.68 19.63
CA GLU A 4 42.92 8.13 18.78
C GLU A 4 42.68 7.80 17.29
N THR A 5 41.71 6.94 17.00
CA THR A 5 41.33 6.47 15.67
C THR A 5 40.09 7.18 15.12
N PRO A 6 39.98 7.33 13.78
CA PRO A 6 38.79 7.90 13.15
C PRO A 6 37.54 7.08 13.48
N ASN A 7 36.37 7.73 13.51
CA ASN A 7 35.11 7.06 13.80
C ASN A 7 34.83 5.98 12.74
N PRO A 8 34.66 4.70 13.14
CA PRO A 8 34.42 3.62 12.19
C PRO A 8 32.99 3.65 11.63
N TYR A 9 32.07 4.37 12.28
CA TYR A 9 30.70 4.56 11.82
C TYR A 9 30.59 5.84 11.01
N LYS A 10 30.14 5.71 9.76
CA LYS A 10 30.06 6.81 8.79
C LYS A 10 28.85 7.72 9.03
N GLY A 11 27.88 7.25 9.82
CA GLY A 11 26.62 7.93 9.99
C GLY A 11 25.68 7.69 8.80
N PRO A 12 24.87 8.66 8.41
CA PRO A 12 23.79 8.47 7.44
C PRO A 12 24.26 8.46 5.98
N GLU A 13 25.51 8.84 5.71
CA GLU A 13 26.07 8.82 4.36
C GLU A 13 26.24 7.38 3.84
N PRO A 14 26.01 7.14 2.54
CA PRO A 14 26.23 5.82 1.96
C PRO A 14 27.71 5.44 2.00
N PHE A 15 27.99 4.17 2.29
CA PHE A 15 29.36 3.63 2.22
C PHE A 15 29.83 3.60 0.76
N GLY A 16 31.05 4.10 0.53
CA GLY A 16 31.72 4.09 -0.76
C GLY A 16 32.67 2.91 -0.92
N LYS A 17 33.34 2.83 -2.07
CA LYS A 17 34.29 1.75 -2.38
C LYS A 17 35.43 1.63 -1.36
N ASP A 18 35.97 2.78 -0.94
CA ASP A 18 37.08 2.85 0.02
C ASP A 18 36.65 2.49 1.44
N ASP A 19 35.34 2.37 1.70
CA ASP A 19 34.81 2.00 3.00
C ASP A 19 34.59 0.48 3.16
N SER A 20 35.02 -0.33 2.19
CA SER A 20 34.80 -1.78 2.20
C SER A 20 35.33 -2.46 3.47
N SER A 21 36.46 -1.98 4.02
CA SER A 21 37.06 -2.53 5.24
C SER A 21 36.28 -2.24 6.52
N ARG A 22 35.29 -1.34 6.49
CA ARG A 22 34.40 -0.98 7.61
C ARG A 22 32.94 -1.33 7.36
N PHE A 23 32.63 -2.03 6.26
CA PHE A 23 31.27 -2.40 5.89
C PHE A 23 30.98 -3.87 6.23
N PHE A 24 30.27 -4.09 7.35
CA PHE A 24 29.99 -5.42 7.90
C PHE A 24 28.47 -5.70 8.03
N GLY A 25 28.11 -6.94 8.38
CA GLY A 25 26.72 -7.35 8.57
C GLY A 25 25.94 -7.60 7.29
N ARG A 26 26.60 -7.70 6.13
CA ARG A 26 25.95 -7.96 4.82
C ARG A 26 26.61 -9.07 3.99
N GLU A 27 27.48 -9.88 4.59
CA GLU A 27 28.30 -10.86 3.86
C GLU A 27 27.45 -11.86 3.06
N MET A 28 26.33 -12.34 3.63
CA MET A 28 25.45 -13.27 2.92
C MET A 28 24.77 -12.62 1.70
N ALA A 29 24.36 -11.35 1.81
CA ALA A 29 23.77 -10.61 0.70
C ALA A 29 24.81 -10.33 -0.40
N ILE A 30 26.02 -9.92 -0.01
CA ILE A 30 27.15 -9.70 -0.93
C ILE A 30 27.45 -10.98 -1.70
N LYS A 31 27.63 -12.10 -0.98
CA LYS A 31 27.94 -13.39 -1.59
C LYS A 31 26.89 -13.80 -2.63
N LYS A 32 25.60 -13.80 -2.25
CA LYS A 32 24.50 -14.16 -3.16
C LYS A 32 24.45 -13.27 -4.40
N LEU A 33 24.61 -11.96 -4.23
CA LEU A 33 24.58 -11.02 -5.35
C LEU A 33 25.79 -11.16 -6.28
N VAL A 34 26.98 -11.42 -5.73
CA VAL A 34 28.17 -11.74 -6.54
C VAL A 34 27.95 -13.03 -7.34
N ASP A 35 27.41 -14.08 -6.71
CA ASP A 35 27.09 -15.35 -7.38
C ASP A 35 26.03 -15.15 -8.49
N TYR A 36 25.00 -14.34 -8.23
CA TYR A 36 23.97 -14.01 -9.23
C TYR A 36 24.54 -13.23 -10.40
N VAL A 37 25.34 -12.19 -10.13
CA VAL A 37 25.96 -11.37 -11.19
C VAL A 37 26.89 -12.22 -12.05
N GLN A 38 27.61 -13.19 -11.48
CA GLN A 38 28.48 -14.07 -12.25
C GLN A 38 27.72 -15.08 -13.11
N SER A 39 26.54 -15.52 -12.66
CA SER A 39 25.79 -16.58 -13.33
C SER A 39 24.68 -16.08 -14.25
N GLN A 40 24.23 -14.82 -14.08
CA GLN A 40 23.07 -14.27 -14.76
C GLN A 40 23.40 -12.96 -15.44
N SER A 41 22.92 -12.82 -16.67
CA SER A 41 23.20 -11.65 -17.49
C SER A 41 22.47 -10.38 -17.03
N ILE A 42 21.32 -10.52 -16.37
CA ILE A 42 20.59 -9.39 -15.77
C ILE A 42 20.15 -9.77 -14.36
N VAL A 43 20.55 -8.98 -13.37
CA VAL A 43 20.20 -9.15 -11.96
C VAL A 43 19.55 -7.87 -11.44
N VAL A 44 18.48 -7.99 -10.67
CA VAL A 44 17.82 -6.84 -10.02
C VAL A 44 18.01 -6.91 -8.51
N LEU A 45 18.65 -5.90 -7.93
CA LEU A 45 18.72 -5.67 -6.50
C LEU A 45 17.64 -4.65 -6.11
N TYR A 46 16.71 -5.03 -5.23
CA TYR A 46 15.63 -4.13 -4.80
C TYR A 46 15.37 -4.14 -3.31
N GLY A 47 14.66 -3.13 -2.79
CA GLY A 47 14.31 -3.05 -1.36
C GLY A 47 13.90 -1.64 -0.95
N LYS A 48 13.36 -1.50 0.27
CA LYS A 48 12.94 -0.22 0.86
C LYS A 48 14.03 0.85 0.81
N SER A 49 13.62 2.12 0.80
CA SER A 49 14.55 3.23 1.01
C SER A 49 15.26 3.09 2.36
N GLY A 50 16.53 3.49 2.46
CA GLY A 50 17.31 3.41 3.71
C GLY A 50 17.84 2.02 4.10
N THR A 51 17.53 0.94 3.37
CA THR A 51 18.04 -0.43 3.63
C THR A 51 19.54 -0.61 3.34
N GLY A 52 20.17 0.38 2.70
CA GLY A 52 21.59 0.37 2.37
C GLY A 52 21.94 -0.21 1.00
N LYS A 53 21.02 -0.20 0.02
CA LYS A 53 21.27 -0.72 -1.35
C LYS A 53 22.53 -0.12 -2.00
N THR A 54 22.66 1.20 -2.02
CA THR A 54 23.83 1.90 -2.57
C THR A 54 25.11 1.58 -1.79
N SER A 55 25.03 1.46 -0.46
CA SER A 55 26.17 1.02 0.37
C SER A 55 26.58 -0.43 0.07
N LEU A 56 25.61 -1.34 -0.06
CA LEU A 56 25.84 -2.74 -0.42
C LEU A 56 26.50 -2.85 -1.79
N LEU A 57 26.02 -2.08 -2.77
CA LEU A 57 26.62 -1.99 -4.09
C LEU A 57 28.07 -1.51 -4.03
N ASN A 58 28.30 -0.32 -3.46
CA ASN A 58 29.58 0.36 -3.57
C ASN A 58 30.66 -0.19 -2.63
N ALA A 59 30.31 -0.58 -1.39
CA ALA A 59 31.26 -1.05 -0.38
C ALA A 59 31.32 -2.58 -0.26
N GLY A 60 30.27 -3.28 -0.73
CA GLY A 60 30.20 -4.73 -0.70
C GLY A 60 30.47 -5.39 -2.06
N ILE A 61 29.57 -5.18 -3.03
CA ILE A 61 29.57 -5.91 -4.31
C ILE A 61 30.75 -5.49 -5.20
N ILE A 62 30.89 -4.19 -5.50
CA ILE A 62 31.94 -3.69 -6.42
C ILE A 62 33.35 -4.08 -5.93
N PRO A 63 33.74 -3.88 -4.66
CA PRO A 63 35.06 -4.26 -4.17
C PRO A 63 35.30 -5.77 -4.25
N ARG A 64 34.26 -6.59 -3.99
CA ARG A 64 34.38 -8.06 -4.04
C ARG A 64 34.57 -8.57 -5.46
N LEU A 65 33.91 -7.94 -6.43
CA LEU A 65 34.10 -8.22 -7.86
C LEU A 65 35.47 -7.74 -8.34
N ASP A 66 35.91 -6.55 -7.95
CA ASP A 66 37.23 -6.02 -8.32
C ASP A 66 38.38 -6.87 -7.76
N ALA A 67 38.21 -7.46 -6.57
CA ALA A 67 39.18 -8.35 -5.95
C ALA A 67 39.39 -9.67 -6.73
N LEU A 68 38.46 -10.05 -7.61
CA LEU A 68 38.63 -11.20 -8.51
C LEU A 68 39.58 -10.90 -9.67
N GLY A 69 39.94 -9.63 -9.87
CA GLY A 69 40.94 -9.16 -10.82
C GLY A 69 40.36 -8.74 -12.18
N TRP A 70 40.95 -7.70 -12.77
CA TRP A 70 40.52 -7.08 -14.03
C TRP A 70 40.65 -8.00 -15.25
N SER A 71 41.44 -9.08 -15.13
CA SER A 71 41.53 -10.12 -16.15
C SER A 71 40.27 -11.00 -16.22
N LYS A 72 39.44 -11.02 -15.17
CA LYS A 72 38.24 -11.86 -15.06
C LYS A 72 36.95 -11.06 -14.98
N ILE A 73 36.94 -9.94 -14.26
CA ILE A 73 35.76 -9.09 -14.12
C ILE A 73 36.15 -7.61 -14.23
N PHE A 74 35.38 -6.86 -15.01
CA PHE A 74 35.49 -5.42 -15.16
C PHE A 74 34.16 -4.75 -14.80
N VAL A 75 34.15 -3.97 -13.71
CA VAL A 75 32.96 -3.27 -13.24
C VAL A 75 32.99 -1.81 -13.74
N HIS A 76 31.98 -1.41 -14.51
CA HIS A 76 31.83 -0.02 -14.93
C HIS A 76 31.29 0.86 -13.78
N PRO A 77 31.56 2.19 -13.79
CA PRO A 77 30.96 3.11 -12.84
C PRO A 77 29.43 2.99 -12.83
N PRO A 78 28.78 3.04 -11.63
CA PRO A 78 27.34 3.09 -11.55
C PRO A 78 26.76 4.27 -12.32
N VAL A 79 25.78 4.00 -13.17
CA VAL A 79 25.03 5.00 -13.94
C VAL A 79 23.84 5.46 -13.10
N ARG A 80 23.58 6.78 -13.11
CA ARG A 80 22.39 7.43 -12.57
C ARG A 80 21.84 8.43 -13.60
N PHE A 81 20.54 8.69 -13.56
CA PHE A 81 19.83 9.51 -14.54
C PHE A 81 19.39 10.88 -14.02
N ASN A 82 19.62 11.20 -12.74
CA ASN A 82 19.32 12.51 -12.15
C ASN A 82 19.98 13.72 -12.84
N SER A 83 21.03 13.47 -13.65
CA SER A 83 21.74 14.49 -14.43
C SER A 83 21.27 14.61 -15.88
N LYS A 84 20.22 13.86 -16.28
CA LYS A 84 19.64 13.89 -17.63
C LYS A 84 19.04 15.28 -17.90
N SER A 85 19.44 15.89 -19.01
CA SER A 85 18.78 17.11 -19.51
C SER A 85 17.54 16.76 -20.37
N PRO A 86 16.57 17.68 -20.54
CA PRO A 86 15.36 17.42 -21.33
C PRO A 86 15.63 16.97 -22.78
N ASP A 87 16.69 17.50 -23.41
CA ASP A 87 17.05 17.19 -24.80
C ASP A 87 17.93 15.93 -24.95
N GLU A 88 18.34 15.31 -23.84
CA GLU A 88 19.24 14.15 -23.82
C GLU A 88 18.43 12.86 -23.62
N THR A 89 18.78 11.76 -24.30
CA THR A 89 18.12 10.46 -24.08
C THR A 89 18.73 9.69 -22.92
N TYR A 90 17.99 8.75 -22.31
CA TYR A 90 18.53 7.85 -21.29
C TYR A 90 19.74 7.04 -21.80
N SER A 91 19.71 6.62 -23.06
CA SER A 91 20.84 5.96 -23.72
C SER A 91 22.08 6.85 -23.80
N ASN A 92 21.92 8.16 -24.01
CA ASN A 92 23.04 9.11 -24.05
C ASN A 92 23.68 9.29 -22.65
N VAL A 93 22.86 9.38 -21.60
CA VAL A 93 23.35 9.49 -20.22
C VAL A 93 24.16 8.25 -19.83
N ALA A 94 23.64 7.05 -20.16
CA ALA A 94 24.34 5.80 -19.93
C ALA A 94 25.63 5.73 -20.76
N ALA A 95 25.57 6.06 -22.06
CA ALA A 95 26.73 6.08 -22.94
C ALA A 95 27.83 7.02 -22.44
N ARG A 96 27.50 8.23 -21.95
CA ARG A 96 28.49 9.17 -21.38
C ARG A 96 29.27 8.58 -20.21
N THR A 97 28.64 7.70 -19.43
CA THR A 97 29.26 7.08 -18.25
C THR A 97 30.04 5.82 -18.63
N LEU A 98 29.56 5.08 -19.63
CA LEU A 98 30.06 3.75 -20.00
C LEU A 98 31.10 3.80 -21.14
N VAL A 99 30.89 4.63 -22.18
CA VAL A 99 31.66 4.68 -23.44
C VAL A 99 33.06 5.27 -23.30
N PRO A 100 33.33 6.34 -22.51
CA PRO A 100 34.69 6.88 -22.37
C PRO A 100 35.71 5.89 -21.80
N ARG A 101 35.27 4.72 -21.32
CA ARG A 101 36.12 3.63 -20.81
C ARG A 101 36.16 2.41 -21.73
N LEU A 102 35.52 2.47 -22.90
CA LEU A 102 35.38 1.36 -23.86
C LEU A 102 36.21 1.55 -25.14
N VAL A 103 36.65 2.76 -25.47
CA VAL A 103 37.38 3.05 -26.72
C VAL A 103 38.55 4.01 -26.48
N ASP A 104 39.79 3.53 -26.67
CA ASP A 104 40.92 4.38 -27.01
C ASP A 104 40.71 4.87 -28.46
N ASP A 105 40.43 6.17 -28.58
CA ASP A 105 40.56 7.00 -29.77
C ASP A 105 39.61 6.74 -30.98
N THR A 106 39.09 7.87 -31.51
CA THR A 106 38.55 8.08 -32.89
C THR A 106 37.09 7.81 -33.31
N SER A 107 36.11 7.54 -32.46
CA SER A 107 34.68 7.65 -32.89
C SER A 107 33.75 8.15 -31.78
N ARG A 108 33.43 9.45 -31.83
CA ARG A 108 32.49 10.13 -30.92
C ARG A 108 31.05 9.87 -31.35
N SER A 109 30.49 8.75 -30.95
CA SER A 109 29.05 8.54 -31.02
C SER A 109 28.51 8.34 -29.61
N ASN A 110 27.42 9.06 -29.31
CA ASN A 110 26.88 9.21 -27.95
C ASN A 110 25.77 8.20 -27.63
N GLU A 111 25.56 7.18 -28.46
CA GLU A 111 24.47 6.23 -28.30
C GLU A 111 24.97 4.87 -27.79
N LEU A 112 24.24 4.29 -26.81
CA LEU A 112 24.54 2.96 -26.28
C LEU A 112 24.50 1.87 -27.38
N ALA A 113 23.71 2.10 -28.43
CA ALA A 113 23.60 1.24 -29.60
C ALA A 113 24.92 1.10 -30.39
N ASP A 114 25.84 2.07 -30.27
CA ASP A 114 27.15 2.00 -30.93
C ASP A 114 28.16 1.11 -30.20
N LEU A 115 27.86 0.72 -28.96
CA LEU A 115 28.59 -0.38 -28.30
C LEU A 115 28.32 -1.72 -28.97
N LEU A 116 27.25 -1.83 -29.77
CA LEU A 116 26.94 -3.04 -30.53
C LEU A 116 27.80 -3.06 -31.80
N PRO A 117 28.67 -4.06 -32.01
CA PRO A 117 29.53 -4.10 -33.19
C PRO A 117 28.68 -4.01 -34.46
N ARG A 118 28.91 -2.97 -35.26
CA ARG A 118 28.20 -2.74 -36.53
C ARG A 118 28.51 -3.90 -37.47
N GLN A 119 27.51 -4.72 -37.79
CA GLN A 119 27.62 -5.72 -38.84
C GLN A 119 27.77 -5.01 -40.20
N SER A 120 29.01 -4.76 -40.64
CA SER A 120 29.45 -4.72 -42.05
C SER A 120 30.81 -4.02 -42.19
N ASN A 121 31.93 -4.75 -42.17
CA ASN A 121 32.70 -5.15 -43.36
C ASN A 121 34.09 -5.70 -42.97
N ARG A 122 34.52 -6.73 -43.71
CA ARG A 122 35.79 -7.46 -43.55
C ARG A 122 37.01 -6.53 -43.72
N GLN A 123 37.96 -6.59 -42.78
CA GLN A 123 39.37 -6.88 -43.08
C GLN A 123 40.21 -7.08 -41.80
N SER A 124 40.96 -8.17 -41.81
CA SER A 124 42.05 -8.57 -40.92
C SER A 124 42.93 -7.41 -40.44
N GLU A 125 43.20 -7.35 -39.13
CA GLU A 125 44.59 -7.30 -38.64
C GLU A 125 44.72 -7.79 -37.19
N ARG A 126 45.48 -8.88 -37.09
CA ARG A 126 46.04 -9.57 -35.92
C ARG A 126 46.30 -8.69 -34.69
N VAL A 127 45.66 -9.05 -33.58
CA VAL A 127 46.32 -9.08 -32.26
C VAL A 127 46.06 -10.45 -31.63
N SER A 128 47.16 -11.23 -31.60
CA SER A 128 47.51 -12.42 -30.83
C SER A 128 46.44 -13.45 -30.40
N ASP A 129 46.75 -14.70 -30.79
CA ASP A 129 46.40 -15.95 -30.13
C ASP A 129 46.79 -15.97 -28.63
N SER A 130 45.97 -15.38 -27.77
CA SER A 130 45.76 -15.86 -26.42
C SER A 130 44.29 -16.23 -26.28
N VAL A 131 44.02 -17.39 -25.69
CA VAL A 131 42.68 -17.74 -25.21
C VAL A 131 42.42 -16.79 -24.04
N ASP A 132 42.02 -15.55 -24.34
CA ASP A 132 41.68 -14.57 -23.33
C ASP A 132 40.36 -15.05 -22.69
N GLU A 133 40.45 -15.43 -21.41
CA GLU A 133 39.31 -15.71 -20.54
C GLU A 133 38.20 -14.69 -20.83
N ILE A 134 36.97 -15.13 -21.11
CA ILE A 134 35.83 -14.22 -21.30
C ILE A 134 35.70 -13.38 -20.03
N SER A 135 36.22 -12.16 -20.06
CA SER A 135 36.17 -11.23 -18.93
C SER A 135 34.74 -10.73 -18.79
N LEU A 136 34.10 -10.98 -17.64
CA LEU A 136 32.77 -10.48 -17.34
C LEU A 136 32.81 -8.96 -17.22
N ARG A 137 31.96 -8.25 -17.95
CA ARG A 137 31.79 -6.79 -17.89
C ARG A 137 30.47 -6.46 -17.25
N LEU A 138 30.49 -5.80 -16.09
CA LEU A 138 29.28 -5.45 -15.35
C LEU A 138 28.91 -3.98 -15.58
N PHE A 139 27.71 -3.76 -16.11
CA PHE A 139 27.03 -2.47 -16.11
C PHE A 139 26.14 -2.37 -14.89
N VAL A 140 26.34 -1.33 -14.10
CA VAL A 140 25.55 -1.06 -12.90
C VAL A 140 24.69 0.15 -13.15
N PHE A 141 23.39 0.01 -12.96
CA PHE A 141 22.46 1.13 -12.94
C PHE A 141 21.92 1.29 -11.51
N ASP A 142 22.44 2.30 -10.81
CA ASP A 142 22.02 2.60 -9.44
C ASP A 142 20.86 3.59 -9.47
N GLN A 143 19.98 3.53 -8.47
CA GLN A 143 18.74 4.33 -8.42
C GLN A 143 17.94 4.23 -9.75
N PHE A 144 17.73 3.02 -10.25
CA PHE A 144 17.06 2.81 -11.55
C PHE A 144 15.65 3.39 -11.61
N GLU A 145 15.03 3.66 -10.46
CA GLU A 145 13.78 4.41 -10.37
C GLU A 145 13.86 5.81 -11.02
N GLU A 146 15.05 6.38 -11.17
CA GLU A 146 15.30 7.62 -11.91
C GLU A 146 14.84 7.56 -13.38
N LEU A 147 14.77 6.35 -13.95
CA LEU A 147 14.19 6.13 -15.26
C LEU A 147 12.71 6.55 -15.30
N PHE A 148 11.94 6.30 -14.25
CA PHE A 148 10.50 6.61 -14.19
C PHE A 148 10.22 8.03 -13.68
N THR A 149 11.18 8.61 -12.97
CA THR A 149 10.93 9.76 -12.10
C THR A 149 11.54 11.06 -12.60
N VAL A 150 12.64 11.00 -13.36
CA VAL A 150 13.31 12.21 -13.89
C VAL A 150 12.49 12.87 -14.99
N GLU A 151 11.92 12.08 -15.91
CA GLU A 151 11.05 12.59 -16.96
C GLU A 151 9.88 11.61 -17.21
N PRO A 152 8.79 11.71 -16.42
CA PRO A 152 7.68 10.76 -16.48
C PRO A 152 7.03 10.62 -17.86
N SER A 153 7.01 11.69 -18.66
CA SER A 153 6.46 11.73 -20.02
C SER A 153 7.31 11.02 -21.08
N ALA A 154 8.61 10.78 -20.83
CA ALA A 154 9.56 10.24 -21.82
C ALA A 154 9.46 8.71 -22.02
N TRP A 155 8.24 8.17 -22.12
CA TRP A 155 8.02 6.72 -22.17
C TRP A 155 8.64 6.04 -23.41
N GLU A 156 8.64 6.71 -24.56
CA GLU A 156 9.28 6.20 -25.78
C GLU A 156 10.81 6.07 -25.61
N ASP A 157 11.42 7.04 -24.96
CA ASP A 157 12.86 7.04 -24.68
C ASP A 157 13.24 5.97 -23.65
N ARG A 158 12.43 5.79 -22.60
CA ARG A 158 12.59 4.68 -21.65
C ARG A 158 12.57 3.33 -22.36
N LEU A 159 11.58 3.09 -23.22
CA LEU A 159 11.47 1.83 -23.97
C LEU A 159 12.66 1.61 -24.91
N ARG A 160 13.16 2.67 -25.55
CA ARG A 160 14.37 2.60 -26.39
C ARG A 160 15.57 2.18 -25.56
N PHE A 161 15.78 2.82 -24.41
CA PHE A 161 16.88 2.50 -23.50
C PHE A 161 16.83 1.05 -22.99
N ILE A 162 15.64 0.54 -22.63
CA ILE A 162 15.47 -0.86 -22.23
C ILE A 162 15.88 -1.84 -23.35
N ARG A 163 15.49 -1.53 -24.59
CA ARG A 163 15.88 -2.35 -25.75
C ARG A 163 17.38 -2.28 -26.01
N ASP A 164 18.00 -1.12 -25.79
CA ASP A 164 19.44 -0.95 -25.97
C ASP A 164 20.23 -1.79 -24.95
N ILE A 165 19.87 -1.76 -23.67
CA ILE A 165 20.58 -2.54 -22.64
C ILE A 165 20.39 -4.06 -22.82
N ASP A 166 19.19 -4.52 -23.22
CA ASP A 166 18.97 -5.93 -23.56
C ASP A 166 19.75 -6.35 -24.80
N ALA A 167 19.87 -5.46 -25.80
CA ALA A 167 20.65 -5.72 -27.00
C ALA A 167 22.16 -5.84 -26.71
N VAL A 168 22.70 -5.05 -25.77
CA VAL A 168 24.11 -5.16 -25.34
C VAL A 168 24.39 -6.56 -24.80
N VAL A 169 23.58 -7.00 -23.84
CA VAL A 169 23.72 -8.31 -23.22
C VAL A 169 23.51 -9.45 -24.23
N SER A 170 22.54 -9.28 -25.14
CA SER A 170 22.24 -10.28 -26.17
C SER A 170 23.35 -10.49 -27.20
N ARG A 171 24.08 -9.43 -27.57
CA ARG A 171 24.98 -9.43 -28.72
C ARG A 171 26.44 -9.66 -28.35
N ILE A 172 26.81 -9.40 -27.10
CA ILE A 172 28.22 -9.43 -26.67
C ILE A 172 28.34 -10.35 -25.45
N PRO A 173 28.85 -11.58 -25.64
CA PRO A 173 29.09 -12.51 -24.53
C PRO A 173 29.97 -11.89 -23.46
N GLY A 174 29.62 -12.11 -22.19
CA GLY A 174 30.35 -11.58 -21.04
C GLY A 174 29.85 -10.23 -20.53
N TYR A 175 28.86 -9.57 -21.16
CA TYR A 175 28.22 -8.38 -20.57
C TYR A 175 27.05 -8.75 -19.65
N HIS A 176 27.08 -8.19 -18.44
CA HIS A 176 26.09 -8.42 -17.39
C HIS A 176 25.57 -7.07 -16.89
N ILE A 177 24.33 -7.04 -16.40
CA ILE A 177 23.67 -5.85 -15.89
C ILE A 177 23.21 -6.11 -14.46
N LEU A 178 23.54 -5.17 -13.56
CA LEU A 178 22.95 -5.07 -12.23
C LEU A 178 22.07 -3.81 -12.17
N ILE A 179 20.77 -4.04 -12.02
CA ILE A 179 19.78 -2.98 -11.81
C ILE A 179 19.55 -2.85 -10.31
N VAL A 180 19.86 -1.70 -9.73
CA VAL A 180 19.56 -1.39 -8.33
C VAL A 180 18.39 -0.43 -8.29
N ILE A 181 17.27 -0.87 -7.71
CA ILE A 181 16.00 -0.14 -7.73
C ILE A 181 15.31 -0.14 -6.37
N ARG A 182 14.48 0.86 -6.09
CA ARG A 182 13.54 0.80 -4.96
C ARG A 182 12.43 -0.22 -5.19
N GLU A 183 11.97 -0.86 -4.11
CA GLU A 183 10.89 -1.86 -4.20
C GLU A 183 9.57 -1.28 -4.74
N ASP A 184 9.28 0.00 -4.45
CA ASP A 184 8.09 0.70 -4.92
C ASP A 184 8.00 0.78 -6.46
N PHE A 185 9.15 0.73 -7.15
CA PHE A 185 9.25 0.84 -8.61
C PHE A 185 9.43 -0.53 -9.30
N ILE A 186 9.35 -1.64 -8.57
CA ILE A 186 9.46 -2.98 -9.16
C ILE A 186 8.31 -3.25 -10.12
N ALA A 187 7.10 -2.77 -9.83
CA ALA A 187 5.96 -2.91 -10.73
C ALA A 187 6.20 -2.18 -12.07
N ASP A 188 6.78 -0.98 -12.02
CA ASP A 188 7.14 -0.23 -13.22
C ASP A 188 8.26 -0.89 -14.03
N LEU A 189 9.25 -1.48 -13.35
CA LEU A 189 10.28 -2.30 -14.00
C LEU A 189 9.69 -3.55 -14.66
N LEU A 190 8.76 -4.25 -13.99
CA LEU A 190 8.10 -5.45 -14.52
C LEU A 190 7.25 -5.17 -15.76
N ARG A 191 6.70 -3.96 -15.90
CA ARG A 191 6.01 -3.52 -17.13
C ARG A 191 6.95 -3.43 -18.34
N LEU A 192 8.26 -3.31 -18.10
CA LEU A 192 9.27 -3.25 -19.14
C LEU A 192 9.80 -4.64 -19.55
N THR A 193 9.56 -5.69 -18.75
CA THR A 193 10.01 -7.06 -19.01
C THR A 193 9.61 -7.61 -20.38
N PRO A 194 8.39 -7.36 -20.93
CA PRO A 194 8.04 -7.82 -22.28
C PRO A 194 8.95 -7.28 -23.40
N TYR A 195 9.74 -6.25 -23.13
CA TYR A 195 10.68 -5.64 -24.07
C TYR A 195 12.13 -6.11 -23.86
N MET A 196 12.39 -6.98 -22.87
CA MET A 196 13.70 -7.57 -22.57
C MET A 196 13.70 -9.05 -22.95
N ARG A 197 14.58 -9.48 -23.85
CA ARG A 197 14.69 -10.90 -24.24
C ARG A 197 15.23 -11.78 -23.12
N HIS A 198 16.13 -11.24 -22.30
CA HIS A 198 16.73 -11.96 -21.18
C HIS A 198 15.85 -11.94 -19.91
N GLY A 199 14.75 -11.19 -19.92
CA GLY A 199 13.90 -11.01 -18.75
C GLY A 199 14.63 -10.39 -17.56
N ILE A 200 13.98 -10.47 -16.39
CA ILE A 200 14.52 -10.02 -15.10
C ILE A 200 14.18 -11.05 -14.01
N ASP A 201 14.38 -12.32 -14.30
CA ASP A 201 13.92 -13.42 -13.45
C ASP A 201 14.69 -13.47 -12.12
N VAL A 202 15.97 -13.11 -12.14
CA VAL A 202 16.84 -13.11 -10.95
C VAL A 202 16.77 -11.76 -10.24
N ARG A 203 16.05 -11.76 -9.12
CA ARG A 203 15.80 -10.59 -8.28
C ARG A 203 16.19 -10.89 -6.84
N TYR A 204 16.84 -9.94 -6.18
CA TYR A 204 17.25 -10.05 -4.78
C TYR A 204 16.64 -8.89 -3.97
N GLN A 205 15.80 -9.23 -2.99
CA GLN A 205 15.26 -8.25 -2.05
C GLN A 205 16.24 -8.04 -0.89
N LEU A 206 16.72 -6.80 -0.74
CA LEU A 206 17.48 -6.35 0.42
C LEU A 206 16.52 -5.83 1.49
N LEU A 207 16.42 -6.58 2.58
CA LEU A 207 15.68 -6.18 3.78
C LEU A 207 16.54 -5.30 4.70
N GLU A 208 15.96 -4.78 5.77
CA GLU A 208 16.72 -4.18 6.87
C GLU A 208 17.63 -5.22 7.56
N LEU A 209 18.47 -4.80 8.52
CA LEU A 209 19.42 -5.70 9.16
C LEU A 209 18.68 -6.63 10.13
N THR A 210 18.93 -7.92 10.04
CA THR A 210 18.57 -8.85 11.13
C THR A 210 19.36 -8.51 12.39
N GLU A 211 18.95 -9.04 13.54
CA GLU A 211 19.71 -8.82 14.79
C GLU A 211 21.17 -9.31 14.68
N GLY A 212 21.42 -10.43 14.00
CA GLY A 212 22.77 -10.94 13.78
C GLY A 212 23.61 -10.01 12.91
N GLU A 213 23.07 -9.62 11.75
CA GLU A 213 23.71 -8.67 10.84
C GLU A 213 23.97 -7.31 11.52
N ALA A 214 23.04 -6.83 12.33
CA ALA A 214 23.21 -5.58 13.08
C ALA A 214 24.32 -5.69 14.14
N LYS A 215 24.45 -6.83 14.83
CA LYS A 215 25.55 -7.06 15.78
C LYS A 215 26.90 -7.03 15.09
N GLU A 216 27.03 -7.66 13.93
CA GLU A 216 28.24 -7.61 13.12
C GLU A 216 28.54 -6.18 12.64
N ALA A 217 27.52 -5.46 12.14
CA ALA A 217 27.64 -4.08 11.69
C ALA A 217 28.00 -3.08 12.80
N ILE A 218 27.84 -3.46 14.08
CA ILE A 218 28.29 -2.69 15.25
C ILE A 218 29.67 -3.16 15.69
N ALA A 219 29.85 -4.46 15.94
CA ALA A 219 31.05 -4.97 16.57
C ALA A 219 32.28 -4.88 15.67
N GLU A 220 32.16 -5.30 14.41
CA GLU A 220 33.32 -5.49 13.54
C GLU A 220 34.03 -4.19 13.12
N PRO A 221 33.33 -3.09 12.77
CA PRO A 221 34.00 -1.81 12.53
C PRO A 221 34.80 -1.33 13.75
N ALA A 222 34.28 -1.52 14.96
CA ALA A 222 34.96 -1.14 16.19
C ALA A 222 36.15 -2.07 16.50
N ASN A 223 35.99 -3.38 16.27
CA ASN A 223 37.06 -4.37 16.45
C ASN A 223 38.27 -4.03 15.58
N ALA A 224 38.05 -3.58 14.34
CA ALA A 224 39.10 -3.16 13.42
C ALA A 224 39.93 -1.97 13.97
N GLU A 225 39.31 -1.09 14.76
CA GLU A 225 39.96 0.05 15.42
C GLU A 225 40.48 -0.30 16.84
N GLY A 226 40.39 -1.58 17.24
CA GLY A 226 40.87 -2.08 18.52
C GLY A 226 39.92 -1.82 19.70
N TYR A 227 38.61 -1.76 19.45
CA TYR A 227 37.55 -1.62 20.46
C TYR A 227 36.58 -2.81 20.39
N THR A 228 36.23 -3.41 21.52
CA THR A 228 35.38 -4.60 21.55
C THR A 228 34.09 -4.34 22.34
N PHE A 229 32.94 -4.64 21.74
CA PHE A 229 31.65 -4.61 22.45
C PHE A 229 31.36 -5.96 23.11
N THR A 230 30.89 -5.95 24.35
CA THR A 230 30.43 -7.19 25.00
C THR A 230 29.11 -7.67 24.39
N ALA A 231 28.81 -8.96 24.51
CA ALA A 231 27.58 -9.54 23.95
C ALA A 231 26.30 -8.87 24.53
N ASP A 232 26.33 -8.51 25.82
CA ASP A 232 25.22 -7.82 26.47
C ASP A 232 25.10 -6.35 26.04
N ALA A 233 26.22 -5.67 25.76
CA ALA A 233 26.22 -4.33 25.18
C ALA A 233 25.57 -4.33 23.80
N LEU A 234 26.00 -5.24 22.92
CA LEU A 234 25.43 -5.41 21.58
C LEU A 234 23.94 -5.71 21.63
N LYS A 235 23.52 -6.63 22.50
CA LYS A 235 22.10 -6.96 22.70
C LYS A 235 21.29 -5.76 23.19
N THR A 236 21.86 -4.93 24.06
CA THR A 236 21.21 -3.71 24.58
C THR A 236 20.99 -2.70 23.46
N ILE A 237 22.00 -2.45 22.63
CA ILE A 237 21.90 -1.55 21.48
C ILE A 237 20.86 -2.06 20.48
N THR A 238 20.95 -3.33 20.04
CA THR A 238 20.02 -3.87 19.04
C THR A 238 18.59 -3.95 19.56
N THR A 239 18.38 -4.34 20.83
CA THR A 239 17.04 -4.33 21.45
C THR A 239 16.49 -2.92 21.50
N GLY A 240 17.31 -1.93 21.88
CA GLY A 240 16.92 -0.52 21.88
C GLY A 240 16.52 -0.03 20.50
N LEU A 241 17.32 -0.32 19.47
CA LEU A 241 17.05 0.07 18.08
C LEU A 241 15.78 -0.60 17.51
N ARG A 242 15.44 -1.80 17.97
CA ARG A 242 14.23 -2.53 17.57
C ARG A 242 12.96 -2.06 18.28
N ARG A 243 13.06 -1.28 19.36
CA ARG A 243 11.87 -0.75 20.05
C ARG A 243 11.19 0.30 19.17
N ILE A 244 9.87 0.18 19.07
CA ILE A 244 9.00 1.15 18.43
C ILE A 244 8.23 1.83 19.57
N ASP A 245 8.66 3.03 19.95
CA ASP A 245 7.98 3.80 20.99
C ASP A 245 6.79 4.54 20.35
N HIS A 246 5.60 3.94 20.43
CA HIS A 246 4.34 4.65 20.20
C HIS A 246 3.77 5.05 21.57
N GLU A 247 4.03 6.29 22.00
CA GLU A 247 3.34 6.89 23.13
C GLU A 247 1.89 7.26 22.78
N VAL A 248 1.02 6.28 22.49
CA VAL A 248 -0.44 6.39 22.68
C VAL A 248 -1.01 5.00 22.98
N ALA A 249 -1.39 4.78 24.25
CA ALA A 249 -2.38 3.80 24.73
C ALA A 249 -2.52 2.45 23.96
N ASN A 250 -1.51 1.57 24.05
CA ASN A 250 -1.60 0.10 24.22
C ASN A 250 -0.38 -0.62 23.61
N GLY A 251 0.72 -0.70 24.37
CA GLY A 251 1.81 -1.67 24.17
C GLY A 251 2.99 -1.20 23.30
N SER A 252 4.22 -1.41 23.80
CA SER A 252 5.45 -1.25 23.01
C SER A 252 5.63 -2.44 22.07
N GLY A 253 5.74 -2.17 20.76
CA GLY A 253 6.08 -3.17 19.75
C GLY A 253 7.59 -3.26 19.55
N SER A 254 8.09 -4.44 19.16
CA SER A 254 9.48 -4.63 18.74
C SER A 254 9.50 -5.02 17.26
N SER A 255 10.26 -4.28 16.44
CA SER A 255 10.54 -4.64 15.05
C SER A 255 11.34 -5.95 14.98
N GLU A 256 11.13 -6.74 13.94
CA GLU A 256 11.96 -7.90 13.61
C GLU A 256 13.37 -7.47 13.16
N PHE A 257 13.48 -6.33 12.49
CA PHE A 257 14.71 -5.81 11.89
C PHE A 257 15.23 -4.54 12.56
N VAL A 258 16.49 -4.22 12.31
CA VAL A 258 17.20 -3.01 12.74
C VAL A 258 17.43 -2.12 11.52
N SER A 259 16.98 -0.87 11.60
CA SER A 259 17.21 0.12 10.56
C SER A 259 18.71 0.48 10.45
N PRO A 260 19.34 0.32 9.27
CA PRO A 260 20.74 0.69 9.08
C PRO A 260 21.04 2.16 9.38
N LEU A 261 20.09 3.05 9.05
CA LEU A 261 20.21 4.49 9.30
C LEU A 261 20.30 4.78 10.80
N LEU A 262 19.34 4.26 11.59
CA LEU A 262 19.35 4.46 13.04
C LEU A 262 20.57 3.83 13.70
N LEU A 263 20.98 2.65 13.23
CA LEU A 263 22.18 1.98 13.72
C LEU A 263 23.40 2.88 13.55
N GLN A 264 23.60 3.43 12.34
CA GLN A 264 24.75 4.31 12.09
C GLN A 264 24.70 5.59 12.92
N LEU A 265 23.54 6.24 13.05
CA LEU A 265 23.38 7.46 13.87
C LEU A 265 23.71 7.21 15.35
N VAL A 266 23.17 6.12 15.91
CA VAL A 266 23.40 5.76 17.31
C VAL A 266 24.86 5.38 17.53
N CYS A 267 25.44 4.57 16.65
CA CYS A 267 26.82 4.13 16.81
C CYS A 267 27.82 5.28 16.61
N GLN A 268 27.55 6.20 15.69
CA GLN A 268 28.34 7.41 15.52
C GLN A 268 28.32 8.27 16.78
N SER A 269 27.13 8.53 17.33
CA SER A 269 26.94 9.31 18.58
C SER A 269 27.58 8.64 19.79
N LEU A 270 27.47 7.31 19.91
CA LEU A 270 28.14 6.55 20.97
C LEU A 270 29.66 6.67 20.88
N TRP A 271 30.22 6.55 19.66
CA TRP A 271 31.65 6.59 19.45
C TRP A 271 32.28 7.93 19.85
N GLU A 272 31.57 9.03 19.59
CA GLU A 272 32.00 10.38 19.98
C GLU A 272 32.07 10.57 21.50
N GLN A 273 31.37 9.74 22.27
CA GLN A 273 31.34 9.78 23.73
C GLN A 273 32.33 8.82 24.40
N PHE A 274 32.88 7.84 23.67
CA PHE A 274 33.87 6.93 24.22
C PHE A 274 35.22 7.61 24.44
N THR A 275 35.99 7.11 25.40
CA THR A 275 37.34 7.59 25.67
C THR A 275 38.39 6.56 25.24
N ALA A 276 39.61 7.02 24.96
CA ALA A 276 40.70 6.16 24.46
C ALA A 276 41.06 4.97 25.39
N ASP A 277 40.77 5.08 26.69
CA ASP A 277 40.97 4.06 27.72
C ASP A 277 39.84 3.01 27.77
N GLN A 278 38.69 3.27 27.15
CA GLN A 278 37.54 2.36 27.10
C GLN A 278 37.62 1.39 25.91
N ARG A 279 38.64 0.52 25.91
CA ARG A 279 38.85 -0.47 24.84
C ARG A 279 37.79 -1.58 24.83
N GLU A 280 37.20 -1.88 25.99
CA GLU A 280 36.05 -2.79 26.11
C GLU A 280 34.79 -1.99 26.46
N ILE A 281 33.78 -2.10 25.62
CA ILE A 281 32.51 -1.39 25.74
C ILE A 281 31.48 -2.37 26.30
N ASP A 282 31.24 -2.28 27.60
CA ASP A 282 30.32 -3.16 28.32
C ASP A 282 28.89 -2.61 28.39
N LYS A 283 27.97 -3.44 28.90
CA LYS A 283 26.57 -3.05 29.08
C LYS A 283 26.43 -1.80 29.97
N SER A 284 27.28 -1.63 30.98
CA SER A 284 27.20 -0.48 31.89
C SER A 284 27.61 0.83 31.19
N ALA A 285 28.57 0.77 30.28
CA ALA A 285 28.96 1.88 29.42
C ALA A 285 27.82 2.25 28.47
N ILE A 286 27.18 1.24 27.86
CA ILE A 286 25.99 1.46 27.04
C ILE A 286 24.83 2.01 27.85
N GLU A 287 24.44 1.46 28.99
CA GLU A 287 23.33 2.00 29.80
C GLU A 287 23.57 3.43 30.32
N ARG A 288 24.84 3.82 30.48
CA ARG A 288 25.23 5.17 30.88
C ARG A 288 25.19 6.17 29.73
N LEU A 289 25.58 5.74 28.52
CA LEU A 289 25.81 6.62 27.37
C LEU A 289 24.69 6.53 26.31
N LEU A 290 24.03 5.39 26.20
CA LEU A 290 23.00 5.13 25.21
C LEU A 290 21.67 5.69 25.68
N ASN A 291 21.34 6.85 25.12
CA ASN A 291 19.97 7.27 24.98
C ASN A 291 19.68 7.46 23.49
N ILE A 292 19.10 6.43 22.87
CA ILE A 292 18.85 6.41 21.41
C ILE A 292 18.05 7.63 20.98
N ASP A 293 17.03 8.02 21.75
CA ASP A 293 16.18 9.14 21.40
C ASP A 293 16.92 10.47 21.56
N THR A 294 17.82 10.58 22.54
CA THR A 294 18.74 11.72 22.64
C THR A 294 19.68 11.78 21.44
N SER A 295 20.31 10.68 21.03
CA SER A 295 21.21 10.66 19.87
C SER A 295 20.50 11.08 18.57
N VAL A 296 19.28 10.57 18.33
CA VAL A 296 18.47 10.96 17.17
C VAL A 296 18.06 12.43 17.25
N ARG A 297 17.73 12.93 18.45
CA ARG A 297 17.38 14.34 18.69
C ARG A 297 18.56 15.29 18.49
N GLU A 298 19.73 14.95 18.99
CA GLU A 298 20.95 15.72 18.81
C GLU A 298 21.31 15.80 17.33
N TYR A 299 21.29 14.67 16.61
CA TYR A 299 21.48 14.65 15.17
C TYR A 299 20.49 15.55 14.43
N PHE A 300 19.19 15.44 14.75
CA PHE A 300 18.15 16.28 14.17
C PHE A 300 18.43 17.77 14.43
N SER A 301 18.80 18.13 15.66
CA SER A 301 19.11 19.52 16.04
C SER A 301 20.34 20.05 15.30
N THR A 302 21.39 19.24 15.16
CA THR A 302 22.60 19.61 14.40
C THR A 302 22.29 19.78 12.92
N ALA A 303 21.49 18.88 12.33
CA ALA A 303 21.10 18.98 10.93
C ALA A 303 20.28 20.25 10.65
N VAL A 304 19.35 20.61 11.55
CA VAL A 304 18.61 21.88 11.48
C VAL A 304 19.59 23.05 11.59
N GLY A 305 20.48 23.05 12.59
CA GLY A 305 21.46 24.12 12.81
C GLY A 305 22.40 24.34 11.62
N ASN A 306 22.80 23.26 10.92
CA ASN A 306 23.61 23.35 9.72
C ASN A 306 22.87 24.02 8.56
N VAL A 307 21.56 23.79 8.44
CA VAL A 307 20.74 24.44 7.41
C VAL A 307 20.54 25.91 7.75
N THR A 308 20.17 26.22 9.00
CA THR A 308 19.91 27.60 9.44
C THR A 308 21.14 28.51 9.36
N GLN A 309 22.35 27.99 9.58
CA GLN A 309 23.61 28.74 9.41
C GLN A 309 23.78 29.39 8.03
N SER A 310 23.13 28.84 7.00
CA SER A 310 23.24 29.30 5.61
C SER A 310 21.97 29.98 5.07
N THR A 311 20.99 30.26 5.94
CA THR A 311 19.67 30.80 5.57
C THR A 311 19.20 31.86 6.56
N ASP A 312 18.13 32.60 6.22
CA ASP A 312 17.53 33.60 7.11
C ASP A 312 16.60 32.98 8.19
N TRP A 313 16.50 31.66 8.28
CA TRP A 313 15.62 30.96 9.23
C TRP A 313 16.30 30.75 10.59
N SER A 314 15.58 30.97 11.69
CA SER A 314 16.04 30.50 13.01
C SER A 314 15.72 29.01 13.23
N ASP A 315 16.48 28.36 14.12
CA ASP A 315 16.25 26.95 14.49
C ASP A 315 14.80 26.73 14.98
N ALA A 316 14.26 27.66 15.78
CA ALA A 316 12.91 27.58 16.31
C ALA A 316 11.85 27.64 15.19
N GLU A 317 12.02 28.55 14.23
CA GLU A 317 11.11 28.68 13.09
C GLU A 317 11.17 27.47 12.16
N LEU A 318 12.38 26.99 11.87
CA LEU A 318 12.57 25.83 10.99
C LEU A 318 12.02 24.55 11.63
N VAL A 319 12.32 24.29 12.90
CA VAL A 319 11.80 23.12 13.63
C VAL A 319 10.28 23.19 13.74
N LYS A 320 9.73 24.37 14.07
CA LYS A 320 8.27 24.57 14.09
C LYS A 320 7.67 24.22 12.74
N LYS A 321 8.27 24.69 11.64
CA LYS A 321 7.78 24.43 10.30
C LYS A 321 7.95 22.97 9.87
N ILE A 322 9.05 22.31 10.23
CA ILE A 322 9.26 20.86 9.98
C ILE A 322 8.19 20.03 10.70
N VAL A 323 7.94 20.29 11.99
CA VAL A 323 6.88 19.61 12.75
C VAL A 323 5.52 19.85 12.11
N GLN A 324 5.23 21.09 11.71
CA GLN A 324 3.95 21.43 11.08
C GLN A 324 3.75 20.83 9.69
N ALA A 325 4.82 20.65 8.92
CA ALA A 325 4.76 20.15 7.56
C ALA A 325 4.82 18.63 7.50
N PHE A 326 5.75 18.00 8.22
CA PHE A 326 6.12 16.60 8.03
C PHE A 326 5.68 15.68 9.17
N THR A 327 4.92 16.17 10.16
CA THR A 327 4.41 15.35 11.27
C THR A 327 2.91 15.53 11.52
N SER A 328 2.26 14.45 11.93
CA SER A 328 0.81 14.34 12.11
C SER A 328 0.55 13.31 13.24
N ALA A 329 -0.01 13.70 14.38
CA ALA A 329 -0.30 12.83 15.55
C ALA A 329 0.84 11.86 15.94
N SER A 330 2.08 12.38 16.01
CA SER A 330 3.30 11.61 16.30
C SER A 330 3.70 10.59 15.23
N GLN A 331 3.17 10.71 14.02
CA GLN A 331 3.62 10.00 12.82
C GLN A 331 4.25 10.97 11.82
N ARG A 332 5.10 10.46 10.94
CA ARG A 332 5.63 11.23 9.78
C ARG A 332 4.61 11.22 8.66
N ILE A 333 4.55 12.30 7.88
CA ILE A 333 3.65 12.42 6.73
C ILE A 333 4.38 12.85 5.45
N PRO A 334 3.91 12.37 4.28
CA PRO A 334 4.42 12.79 2.98
C PRO A 334 3.86 14.16 2.56
N VAL A 335 4.74 15.05 2.12
CA VAL A 335 4.39 16.40 1.69
C VAL A 335 4.84 16.63 0.26
N TYR A 336 3.88 16.81 -0.65
CA TYR A 336 4.14 17.00 -2.07
C TYR A 336 4.75 18.37 -2.37
N VAL A 337 5.60 18.41 -3.40
CA VAL A 337 6.17 19.64 -3.93
C VAL A 337 5.10 20.44 -4.66
N ASN A 338 4.97 21.73 -4.33
CA ASN A 338 4.07 22.67 -5.00
C ASN A 338 4.81 23.99 -5.28
N ASP A 339 4.83 24.46 -6.53
CA ASP A 339 5.40 25.77 -6.92
C ASP A 339 6.80 26.11 -6.33
N ARG A 340 7.68 25.11 -6.19
CA ARG A 340 9.02 25.18 -5.55
C ARG A 340 9.04 25.34 -4.03
N GLU A 341 7.95 24.98 -3.36
CA GLU A 341 7.87 24.85 -1.91
C GLU A 341 7.36 23.45 -1.50
N VAL A 342 7.64 23.05 -0.27
CA VAL A 342 7.15 21.80 0.32
C VAL A 342 6.67 22.09 1.74
N GLY A 343 5.37 21.97 1.98
CA GLY A 343 4.79 22.28 3.31
C GLY A 343 4.99 23.73 3.74
N GLY A 344 5.16 24.65 2.78
CA GLY A 344 5.49 26.06 3.00
C GLY A 344 6.94 26.30 3.43
N LEU A 345 7.84 25.35 3.19
CA LEU A 345 9.29 25.56 3.21
C LEU A 345 9.80 25.71 1.76
N PRO A 346 10.74 26.65 1.50
CA PRO A 346 11.44 26.71 0.22
C PRO A 346 12.12 25.39 -0.13
N ILE A 347 12.04 24.96 -1.39
CA ILE A 347 12.61 23.68 -1.84
C ILE A 347 14.11 23.56 -1.52
N GLU A 348 14.87 24.66 -1.54
CA GLU A 348 16.30 24.68 -1.21
C GLU A 348 16.58 24.23 0.23
N ILE A 349 15.73 24.64 1.18
CA ILE A 349 15.83 24.24 2.60
C ILE A 349 15.50 22.76 2.74
N VAL A 350 14.44 22.32 2.07
CA VAL A 350 13.94 20.94 2.08
C VAL A 350 14.98 20.00 1.47
N ASP A 351 15.61 20.39 0.36
CA ASP A 351 16.69 19.65 -0.28
C ASP A 351 17.93 19.59 0.60
N ASN A 352 18.27 20.66 1.32
CA ASN A 352 19.39 20.64 2.27
C ASN A 352 19.10 19.72 3.47
N LEU A 353 17.88 19.71 4.01
CA LEU A 353 17.47 18.74 5.03
C LEU A 353 17.47 17.29 4.51
N ALA A 354 17.16 17.09 3.22
CA ALA A 354 17.24 15.80 2.58
C ALA A 354 18.70 15.33 2.37
N LYS A 355 19.61 16.25 2.02
CA LYS A 355 21.06 15.98 1.97
C LYS A 355 21.61 15.63 3.35
N GLN A 356 21.06 16.23 4.40
CA GLN A 356 21.34 15.89 5.80
C GLN A 356 20.53 14.67 6.28
N HIS A 357 19.90 13.88 5.39
CA HIS A 357 19.19 12.64 5.72
C HIS A 357 18.11 12.74 6.81
N VAL A 358 17.64 13.95 7.13
CA VAL A 358 16.50 14.19 8.03
C VAL A 358 15.20 13.98 7.25
N LEU A 359 15.16 14.47 6.02
CA LEU A 359 14.07 14.25 5.08
C LEU A 359 14.47 13.21 4.02
N ARG A 360 13.50 12.49 3.50
CA ARG A 360 13.62 11.65 2.30
C ARG A 360 12.74 12.22 1.20
N ARG A 361 13.29 12.29 -0.01
CA ARG A 361 12.58 12.66 -1.23
C ARG A 361 12.06 11.40 -1.90
N GLU A 362 10.77 11.37 -2.22
CA GLU A 362 10.08 10.24 -2.82
C GLU A 362 9.14 10.72 -3.93
N ILE A 363 8.60 9.79 -4.70
CA ILE A 363 7.60 10.08 -5.73
C ILE A 363 6.38 9.24 -5.44
N GLY A 364 5.25 9.91 -5.31
CA GLY A 364 3.96 9.30 -5.04
C GLY A 364 3.48 8.48 -6.22
N SER A 365 2.49 7.64 -5.97
CA SER A 365 1.87 6.76 -6.96
C SER A 365 1.28 7.49 -8.17
N GLN A 366 1.02 8.81 -8.06
CA GLN A 366 0.56 9.66 -9.17
C GLN A 366 1.69 10.45 -9.87
N GLY A 367 2.96 10.15 -9.57
CA GLY A 367 4.12 10.79 -10.19
C GLY A 367 4.56 12.12 -9.56
N GLY A 368 3.82 12.64 -8.58
CA GLY A 368 4.21 13.84 -7.83
C GLY A 368 5.37 13.58 -6.87
N ILE A 369 6.36 14.46 -6.83
CA ILE A 369 7.47 14.39 -5.86
C ILE A 369 6.95 14.81 -4.49
N PHE A 370 7.29 14.07 -3.44
CA PHE A 370 7.03 14.45 -2.05
C PHE A 370 8.25 14.27 -1.17
N TYR A 371 8.24 14.90 -0.01
CA TYR A 371 9.25 14.73 1.04
C TYR A 371 8.58 14.29 2.34
N GLU A 372 9.28 13.51 3.14
CA GLU A 372 8.83 13.09 4.48
C GLU A 372 10.02 12.88 5.40
N LEU A 373 9.80 12.71 6.71
CA LEU A 373 10.89 12.37 7.62
C LEU A 373 11.48 10.99 7.30
N ALA A 374 12.80 10.89 7.33
CA ALA A 374 13.53 9.68 6.94
C ALA A 374 13.21 8.47 7.83
N HIS A 375 12.80 8.69 9.09
CA HIS A 375 12.47 7.64 10.06
C HIS A 375 11.47 8.13 11.12
N ASP A 376 10.65 7.23 11.67
CA ASP A 376 9.61 7.57 12.66
C ASP A 376 10.18 8.20 13.95
N ARG A 377 11.36 7.76 14.40
CA ARG A 377 12.08 8.39 15.53
C ARG A 377 12.43 9.86 15.32
N PHE A 378 12.52 10.34 14.08
CA PHE A 378 12.71 11.77 13.82
C PHE A 378 11.48 12.60 14.17
N VAL A 379 10.28 11.98 14.27
CA VAL A 379 9.08 12.67 14.72
C VAL A 379 9.20 13.04 16.19
N ALA A 380 9.57 12.09 17.04
CA ALA A 380 9.79 12.32 18.47
C ALA A 380 10.92 13.34 18.69
N ALA A 381 12.03 13.21 17.96
CA ALA A 381 13.12 14.17 17.98
C ALA A 381 12.65 15.59 17.61
N ALA A 382 11.91 15.76 16.52
CA ALA A 382 11.42 17.06 16.08
C ALA A 382 10.45 17.69 17.10
N LEU A 383 9.54 16.89 17.68
CA LEU A 383 8.60 17.35 18.71
C LEU A 383 9.32 17.80 19.99
N GLN A 384 10.31 17.03 20.46
CA GLN A 384 11.08 17.37 21.65
C GLN A 384 11.98 18.59 21.41
N THR A 385 12.65 18.69 20.26
CA THR A 385 13.44 19.87 19.90
C THR A 385 12.55 21.11 19.79
N ARG A 386 11.33 20.98 19.26
CA ARG A 386 10.34 22.07 19.28
C ARG A 386 10.03 22.51 20.71
N GLN A 387 9.69 21.57 21.60
CA GLN A 387 9.41 21.87 23.00
C GLN A 387 10.58 22.60 23.68
N ALA A 388 11.82 22.15 23.44
CA ALA A 388 13.01 22.79 24.00
C ALA A 388 13.25 24.22 23.48
N LEU A 389 12.80 24.52 22.26
CA LEU A 389 12.96 25.83 21.61
C LEU A 389 11.74 26.77 21.78
N THR A 390 10.63 26.30 22.36
CA THR A 390 9.39 27.09 22.49
C THR A 390 9.32 27.75 23.88
N THR A 391 9.08 29.07 23.94
CA THR A 391 8.83 29.79 25.20
C THR A 391 7.43 29.50 25.76
N PRO A 392 7.20 29.60 27.08
CA PRO A 392 5.92 29.26 27.72
C PRO A 392 4.69 29.94 27.09
N ASP A 393 4.82 31.22 26.71
CA ASP A 393 3.73 32.01 26.11
C ASP A 393 3.34 31.57 24.68
N ALA A 394 4.22 30.88 23.96
CA ALA A 394 3.95 30.36 22.61
C ALA A 394 3.29 28.97 22.63
N MET A 395 3.32 28.28 23.78
CA MET A 395 2.79 26.92 23.94
C MET A 395 1.26 26.90 24.00
N ASP A 396 0.64 27.93 24.60
CA ASP A 396 -0.83 28.06 24.68
C ASP A 396 -1.47 28.37 23.31
N ALA A 397 -0.80 29.16 22.46
CA ALA A 397 -1.25 29.44 21.09
C ALA A 397 -1.11 28.21 20.16
N ASP A 398 -0.09 27.37 20.37
CA ASP A 398 0.13 26.14 19.61
C ASP A 398 -0.73 24.96 20.11
N ILE A 399 -1.26 24.98 21.33
CA ILE A 399 -2.28 24.02 21.80
C ILE A 399 -3.61 24.29 21.10
N GLU A 400 -4.01 25.56 20.96
CA GLU A 400 -5.19 25.93 20.17
C GLU A 400 -5.02 25.56 18.68
N ALA A 401 -3.85 25.78 18.08
CA ALA A 401 -3.55 25.37 16.69
C ALA A 401 -3.31 23.86 16.50
N GLY A 402 -2.79 23.17 17.53
CA GLY A 402 -2.54 21.73 17.54
C GLY A 402 -3.81 20.90 17.76
N THR A 403 -4.79 21.46 18.46
CA THR A 403 -6.14 20.86 18.59
C THR A 403 -6.93 20.99 17.28
N VAL A 404 -6.68 22.04 16.50
CA VAL A 404 -7.18 22.18 15.11
C VAL A 404 -6.48 21.17 14.18
N ARG A 405 -5.18 20.91 14.34
CA ARG A 405 -4.44 19.94 13.52
C ARG A 405 -4.64 18.47 13.90
N ALA A 406 -4.87 18.12 15.17
CA ALA A 406 -5.28 16.77 15.56
C ALA A 406 -6.58 16.36 14.85
N SER A 407 -7.45 17.34 14.55
CA SER A 407 -8.65 17.17 13.72
C SER A 407 -8.40 17.15 12.21
N GLU A 408 -7.18 17.47 11.76
CA GLU A 408 -6.66 17.30 10.40
C GLU A 408 -5.92 15.96 10.23
N VAL A 409 -5.25 15.45 11.27
CA VAL A 409 -4.59 14.13 11.25
C VAL A 409 -5.61 12.98 11.29
N GLU A 410 -6.70 13.17 12.04
CA GLU A 410 -7.87 12.29 11.91
C GLU A 410 -8.42 12.31 10.47
N ARG A 411 -8.15 13.33 9.64
CA ARG A 411 -8.49 13.34 8.20
C ARG A 411 -7.50 12.54 7.35
N GLU A 412 -6.23 12.46 7.71
CA GLU A 412 -5.22 11.65 6.98
C GLU A 412 -5.37 10.14 7.24
N TYR A 413 -5.75 9.75 8.46
CA TYR A 413 -6.15 8.36 8.74
C TYR A 413 -7.44 7.94 8.01
N MET A 414 -8.19 8.90 7.46
CA MET A 414 -9.40 8.68 6.66
C MET A 414 -9.13 8.63 5.14
N GLN A 415 -7.90 8.90 4.67
CA GLN A 415 -7.64 9.28 3.27
C GLN A 415 -7.39 8.14 2.27
N GLU A 416 -7.31 6.86 2.67
CA GLU A 416 -7.30 5.77 1.67
C GLU A 416 -8.71 5.19 1.40
N THR A 417 -9.79 5.95 1.65
CA THR A 417 -11.15 5.63 1.18
C THR A 417 -11.65 6.75 0.26
N TYR A 418 -11.73 6.49 -1.05
CA TYR A 418 -12.33 7.33 -2.11
C TYR A 418 -12.15 8.84 -1.98
N VAL A 419 -11.20 9.38 -2.77
CA VAL A 419 -10.98 10.82 -2.96
C VAL A 419 -11.66 11.24 -4.27
N PRO A 420 -12.72 12.08 -4.25
CA PRO A 420 -13.28 12.66 -5.46
C PRO A 420 -12.24 13.51 -6.18
N SER A 421 -12.16 13.41 -7.50
CA SER A 421 -10.99 13.80 -8.30
C SER A 421 -10.62 15.29 -8.33
N THR A 422 -11.32 16.22 -7.67
CA THR A 422 -10.98 17.66 -7.79
C THR A 422 -11.29 18.60 -6.60
N GLU A 423 -11.94 18.21 -5.49
CA GLU A 423 -12.46 19.22 -4.52
C GLU A 423 -12.45 18.83 -3.03
N GLU A 424 -11.39 18.16 -2.57
CA GLU A 424 -11.25 17.75 -1.16
C GLU A 424 -11.37 18.92 -0.16
N SER A 425 -10.95 20.13 -0.55
CA SER A 425 -11.10 21.30 0.32
C SER A 425 -12.56 21.66 0.59
N THR A 426 -13.46 21.47 -0.39
CA THR A 426 -14.85 21.95 -0.32
C THR A 426 -15.69 21.04 0.57
N ALA A 427 -15.65 19.73 0.36
CA ALA A 427 -16.40 18.76 1.16
C ALA A 427 -16.01 18.78 2.65
N VAL A 428 -14.70 18.85 2.92
CA VAL A 428 -14.16 18.95 4.29
C VAL A 428 -14.62 20.24 4.97
N LYS A 429 -14.54 21.38 4.27
CA LYS A 429 -14.99 22.67 4.80
C LYS A 429 -16.49 22.69 5.09
N ILE A 430 -17.32 22.16 4.18
CA ILE A 430 -18.77 22.04 4.39
C ILE A 430 -19.05 21.16 5.60
N TRP A 431 -18.43 19.98 5.70
CA TRP A 431 -18.65 19.07 6.83
C TRP A 431 -18.25 19.69 8.17
N ASN A 432 -17.09 20.36 8.25
CA ASN A 432 -16.64 20.97 9.49
C ASN A 432 -17.61 22.05 9.99
N ASP A 433 -18.08 22.90 9.08
CA ASP A 433 -19.01 23.99 9.41
C ASP A 433 -20.40 23.43 9.75
N VAL A 434 -20.90 22.42 9.02
CA VAL A 434 -22.15 21.71 9.35
C VAL A 434 -22.04 21.00 10.70
N ARG A 435 -20.93 20.31 10.97
CA ARG A 435 -20.65 19.64 12.25
C ARG A 435 -20.59 20.64 13.40
N ALA A 436 -20.06 21.84 13.18
CA ALA A 436 -20.05 22.91 14.18
C ALA A 436 -21.47 23.33 14.57
N LEU A 437 -22.41 23.43 13.61
CA LEU A 437 -23.83 23.69 13.88
C LEU A 437 -24.45 22.57 14.74
N THR A 438 -24.14 21.31 14.42
CA THR A 438 -24.65 20.17 15.21
C THR A 438 -24.09 20.12 16.63
N ARG A 439 -22.80 20.46 16.83
CA ARG A 439 -22.16 20.49 18.16
C ARG A 439 -22.70 21.59 19.06
N ARG A 440 -23.12 22.72 18.47
CA ARG A 440 -23.74 23.84 19.20
C ARG A 440 -25.20 23.57 19.57
N GLY A 441 -25.77 22.45 19.11
CA GLY A 441 -27.16 22.09 19.35
C GLY A 441 -28.15 22.87 18.48
N SER A 442 -27.67 23.62 17.48
CA SER A 442 -28.53 24.40 16.58
C SER A 442 -29.39 23.52 15.67
N VAL A 443 -28.87 22.35 15.25
CA VAL A 443 -29.52 21.41 14.34
C VAL A 443 -29.13 19.98 14.72
N SER A 444 -30.03 19.01 14.62
CA SER A 444 -29.65 17.59 14.77
C SER A 444 -28.84 17.10 13.57
N VAL A 445 -28.07 16.00 13.71
CA VAL A 445 -27.28 15.46 12.58
C VAL A 445 -28.18 14.98 11.43
N GLY A 446 -29.34 14.40 11.72
CA GLY A 446 -30.30 13.94 10.70
C GLY A 446 -30.82 15.12 9.87
N GLN A 447 -31.33 16.13 10.56
CA GLN A 447 -31.79 17.39 9.95
C GLN A 447 -30.66 18.10 9.18
N ALA A 448 -29.44 18.12 9.73
CA ALA A 448 -28.30 18.73 9.05
C ALA A 448 -27.95 18.01 7.74
N LEU A 449 -27.99 16.67 7.72
CA LEU A 449 -27.78 15.87 6.52
C LEU A 449 -28.92 16.03 5.51
N GLU A 450 -30.18 16.09 5.97
CA GLU A 450 -31.34 16.33 5.13
C GLU A 450 -31.24 17.70 4.43
N ILE A 451 -30.97 18.76 5.19
CA ILE A 451 -30.84 20.11 4.66
C ILE A 451 -29.66 20.18 3.69
N THR A 452 -28.53 19.55 4.05
CA THR A 452 -27.34 19.49 3.17
C THR A 452 -27.68 18.78 1.85
N SER A 453 -28.43 17.68 1.93
CA SER A 453 -28.83 16.90 0.76
C SER A 453 -29.76 17.68 -0.17
N ARG A 454 -30.75 18.39 0.39
CA ARG A 454 -31.70 19.21 -0.37
C ARG A 454 -31.01 20.38 -1.05
N ALA A 455 -30.08 21.02 -0.34
CA ALA A 455 -29.28 22.11 -0.89
C ALA A 455 -28.39 21.63 -2.04
N ILE A 456 -27.69 20.51 -1.88
CA ILE A 456 -26.85 19.93 -2.94
C ILE A 456 -27.70 19.44 -4.12
N ALA A 457 -28.84 18.79 -3.87
CA ALA A 457 -29.75 18.34 -4.91
C ALA A 457 -30.31 19.51 -5.74
N ALA A 458 -30.63 20.64 -5.12
CA ALA A 458 -31.08 21.85 -5.82
C ALA A 458 -30.01 22.40 -6.78
N LEU A 459 -28.73 22.34 -6.37
CA LEU A 459 -27.60 22.74 -7.21
C LEU A 459 -27.40 21.76 -8.38
N VAL A 460 -27.41 20.46 -8.10
CA VAL A 460 -27.23 19.39 -9.09
C VAL A 460 -28.35 19.35 -10.13
N ALA A 461 -29.57 19.79 -9.79
CA ALA A 461 -30.71 19.84 -10.71
C ALA A 461 -30.58 20.91 -11.81
N GLN A 462 -29.63 21.85 -11.71
CA GLN A 462 -29.42 22.92 -12.70
C GLN A 462 -27.94 23.00 -13.14
N PRO A 463 -27.40 21.99 -13.83
CA PRO A 463 -26.00 21.89 -14.19
C PRO A 463 -25.51 23.04 -15.10
N ASP A 464 -26.34 23.49 -16.06
CA ASP A 464 -26.02 24.62 -16.94
C ASP A 464 -25.82 25.94 -16.18
N ALA A 465 -26.48 26.08 -15.01
CA ALA A 465 -26.31 27.24 -14.16
C ALA A 465 -24.97 27.19 -13.42
N LEU A 466 -24.51 25.99 -13.01
CA LEU A 466 -23.24 25.75 -12.30
C LEU A 466 -22.01 26.03 -13.19
N ASP A 467 -22.05 25.67 -14.47
CA ASP A 467 -20.95 25.92 -15.42
C ASP A 467 -20.79 27.42 -15.78
N SER A 468 -21.79 28.25 -15.47
CA SER A 468 -21.82 29.69 -15.76
C SER A 468 -21.51 30.59 -14.56
N VAL A 469 -21.17 30.03 -13.40
CA VAL A 469 -21.02 30.78 -12.14
C VAL A 469 -19.63 31.41 -12.03
N PHE A 470 -19.52 32.71 -12.31
CA PHE A 470 -18.36 33.53 -11.93
C PHE A 470 -18.62 34.48 -10.77
N GLU A 471 -19.82 34.50 -10.16
CA GLU A 471 -20.17 35.48 -9.13
C GLU A 471 -21.13 34.85 -8.11
N GLY A 472 -20.68 34.63 -6.86
CA GLY A 472 -21.39 33.90 -5.78
C GLY A 472 -22.82 34.34 -5.42
N ILE A 473 -23.39 35.35 -6.08
CA ILE A 473 -24.76 35.86 -5.92
C ILE A 473 -25.83 34.85 -6.39
N ARG A 474 -25.52 33.95 -7.34
CA ARG A 474 -26.50 32.97 -7.86
C ARG A 474 -26.75 31.78 -6.95
N ILE A 475 -25.76 31.33 -6.18
CA ILE A 475 -25.88 30.16 -5.29
C ILE A 475 -26.83 30.47 -4.12
N GLU A 476 -26.70 31.65 -3.51
CA GLU A 476 -27.62 32.11 -2.46
C GLU A 476 -29.08 32.21 -2.96
N THR A 477 -29.26 32.63 -4.22
CA THR A 477 -30.58 32.69 -4.86
C THR A 477 -31.16 31.29 -5.09
N MET A 478 -30.36 30.32 -5.55
CA MET A 478 -30.81 28.93 -5.74
C MET A 478 -31.14 28.24 -4.41
N LEU A 479 -30.37 28.52 -3.36
CA LEU A 479 -30.59 27.97 -2.02
C LEU A 479 -31.72 28.67 -1.24
N SER A 480 -32.22 29.81 -1.71
CA SER A 480 -33.36 30.51 -1.10
C SER A 480 -34.66 29.70 -1.10
N ALA A 481 -34.76 28.66 -1.94
CA ALA A 481 -35.86 27.70 -1.96
C ALA A 481 -35.88 26.77 -0.73
N VAL A 482 -34.78 26.69 0.02
CA VAL A 482 -34.66 25.89 1.24
C VAL A 482 -35.19 26.70 2.42
N GLN A 483 -36.43 26.42 2.85
CA GLN A 483 -37.11 27.14 3.94
C GLN A 483 -36.71 26.63 5.35
N GLY A 484 -36.65 27.55 6.31
CA GLY A 484 -36.36 27.27 7.74
C GLY A 484 -35.12 28.00 8.25
N THR A 485 -35.12 28.39 9.53
CA THR A 485 -33.99 29.11 10.17
C THR A 485 -32.72 28.28 10.21
N GLU A 486 -32.84 27.01 10.59
CA GLU A 486 -31.77 26.01 10.55
C GLU A 486 -31.28 25.77 9.11
N ALA A 487 -32.22 25.80 8.17
CA ALA A 487 -31.97 25.54 6.77
C ALA A 487 -31.16 26.67 6.12
N GLN A 488 -31.39 27.91 6.54
CA GLN A 488 -30.60 29.07 6.12
C GLN A 488 -29.17 29.06 6.69
N GLU A 489 -28.95 28.51 7.88
CA GLU A 489 -27.59 28.39 8.44
C GLU A 489 -26.74 27.38 7.65
N VAL A 490 -27.31 26.21 7.32
CA VAL A 490 -26.64 25.20 6.49
C VAL A 490 -26.48 25.68 5.04
N ALA A 491 -27.48 26.37 4.47
CA ALA A 491 -27.39 26.96 3.15
C ALA A 491 -26.26 28.00 3.03
N LYS A 492 -26.04 28.82 4.08
CA LYS A 492 -24.89 29.74 4.15
C LYS A 492 -23.56 29.01 4.14
N VAL A 493 -23.45 27.89 4.86
CA VAL A 493 -22.25 27.05 4.85
C VAL A 493 -21.97 26.51 3.44
N ILE A 494 -23.00 26.01 2.77
CA ILE A 494 -22.91 25.47 1.42
C ILE A 494 -22.53 26.55 0.40
N SER A 495 -23.19 27.71 0.47
CA SER A 495 -22.89 28.86 -0.41
C SER A 495 -21.50 29.46 -0.19
N LYS A 496 -20.96 29.37 1.03
CA LYS A 496 -19.63 29.85 1.38
C LYS A 496 -18.52 29.02 0.72
N HIS A 497 -18.74 27.71 0.55
CA HIS A 497 -17.69 26.77 0.15
C HIS A 497 -17.81 26.27 -1.29
N ILE A 498 -19.02 26.26 -1.86
CA ILE A 498 -19.22 25.91 -3.27
C ILE A 498 -18.98 27.16 -4.12
N THR A 499 -17.87 27.20 -4.84
CA THR A 499 -17.47 28.37 -5.65
C THR A 499 -17.29 28.08 -7.14
N THR A 500 -16.89 26.86 -7.53
CA THR A 500 -16.58 26.49 -8.94
C THR A 500 -16.86 24.99 -9.25
N THR A 501 -17.84 24.41 -8.56
CA THR A 501 -18.01 22.95 -8.49
C THR A 501 -18.93 22.38 -9.58
N SER A 502 -18.46 21.36 -10.30
CA SER A 502 -19.29 20.60 -11.26
C SER A 502 -20.39 19.78 -10.55
N ALA A 503 -21.51 19.49 -11.22
CA ALA A 503 -22.59 18.69 -10.64
C ALA A 503 -22.13 17.29 -10.17
N SER A 504 -21.15 16.67 -10.85
CA SER A 504 -20.52 15.42 -10.43
C SER A 504 -19.76 15.55 -9.11
N SER A 505 -18.94 16.59 -8.98
CA SER A 505 -18.17 16.91 -7.77
C SER A 505 -19.07 17.15 -6.55
N LEU A 506 -20.27 17.69 -6.76
CA LEU A 506 -21.25 17.93 -5.70
C LEU A 506 -21.85 16.64 -5.12
N LYS A 507 -22.18 15.65 -5.97
CA LYS A 507 -22.68 14.36 -5.48
C LYS A 507 -21.60 13.63 -4.68
N ASP A 508 -20.37 13.64 -5.17
CA ASP A 508 -19.23 13.03 -4.49
C ASP A 508 -18.93 13.70 -3.15
N THR A 509 -19.04 15.04 -3.10
CA THR A 509 -18.96 15.83 -1.86
C THR A 509 -20.00 15.36 -0.84
N TYR A 510 -21.25 15.17 -1.26
CA TYR A 510 -22.31 14.71 -0.37
C TYR A 510 -22.09 13.27 0.13
N TYR A 511 -21.72 12.33 -0.74
CA TYR A 511 -21.45 10.95 -0.33
C TYR A 511 -20.27 10.86 0.64
N TRP A 512 -19.27 11.73 0.47
CA TRP A 512 -18.20 11.86 1.45
C TRP A 512 -18.71 12.39 2.79
N ILE A 513 -19.52 13.46 2.81
CA ILE A 513 -20.13 14.01 4.03
C ILE A 513 -20.96 12.94 4.77
N LEU A 514 -21.75 12.16 4.04
CA LEU A 514 -22.57 11.07 4.58
C LEU A 514 -21.71 10.01 5.29
N ASN A 515 -20.63 9.56 4.65
CA ASN A 515 -19.66 8.63 5.21
C ASN A 515 -19.01 9.18 6.50
N GLN A 516 -18.69 10.48 6.53
CA GLN A 516 -18.10 11.12 7.72
C GLN A 516 -19.09 11.27 8.89
N ALA A 517 -20.35 11.55 8.58
CA ALA A 517 -21.42 11.64 9.56
C ALA A 517 -21.68 10.29 10.24
N ALA A 518 -21.65 9.20 9.46
CA ALA A 518 -21.79 7.85 9.97
C ALA A 518 -20.69 7.49 10.98
N LYS A 519 -19.42 7.79 10.64
CA LYS A 519 -18.24 7.53 11.50
C LYS A 519 -18.24 8.32 12.82
N SER A 520 -18.91 9.48 12.86
CA SER A 520 -18.86 10.42 13.98
C SER A 520 -19.80 10.08 15.16
N ARG A 521 -20.60 9.02 15.08
CA ARG A 521 -21.57 8.61 16.12
C ARG A 521 -21.20 7.24 16.74
N PRO A 522 -20.51 7.21 17.90
CA PRO A 522 -19.95 5.99 18.47
C PRO A 522 -20.96 4.91 18.93
N HIS A 523 -22.26 5.23 19.08
CA HIS A 523 -23.22 4.31 19.74
C HIS A 523 -24.54 4.09 19.00
N ALA A 524 -24.74 4.64 17.80
CA ALA A 524 -26.00 4.46 17.06
C ALA A 524 -25.83 4.18 15.56
N PHE A 525 -24.73 4.61 14.92
CA PHE A 525 -24.50 4.47 13.47
C PHE A 525 -23.29 3.58 13.11
N ASN A 526 -22.31 3.44 14.00
CA ASN A 526 -21.10 2.64 13.74
C ASN A 526 -21.33 1.13 13.65
N ASP A 527 -22.51 0.64 14.04
CA ASP A 527 -22.87 -0.77 13.94
C ASP A 527 -23.55 -1.12 12.59
N ILE A 528 -23.68 -0.22 11.58
CA ILE A 528 -24.54 -0.50 10.38
C ILE A 528 -24.03 0.07 9.01
N PHE A 529 -22.98 0.89 8.95
CA PHE A 529 -22.59 1.57 7.68
C PHE A 529 -21.67 0.74 6.76
N THR A 530 -21.99 0.67 5.45
CA THR A 530 -21.16 -0.01 4.44
C THR A 530 -20.04 0.89 3.91
N THR A 531 -18.78 0.45 4.01
CA THR A 531 -17.65 1.25 3.50
C THR A 531 -17.67 1.36 1.98
N PHE A 532 -17.07 2.43 1.46
CA PHE A 532 -17.05 2.74 0.03
C PHE A 532 -16.50 1.62 -0.85
N GLY A 533 -15.34 1.04 -0.49
CA GLY A 533 -14.69 0.02 -1.31
C GLY A 533 -15.55 -1.24 -1.44
N VAL A 534 -16.20 -1.64 -0.34
CA VAL A 534 -17.10 -2.80 -0.33
C VAL A 534 -18.43 -2.48 -1.01
N GLY A 535 -19.02 -1.31 -0.76
CA GLY A 535 -20.25 -0.90 -1.44
C GLY A 535 -20.08 -0.78 -2.96
N SER A 536 -18.95 -0.22 -3.42
CA SER A 536 -18.62 -0.13 -4.85
C SER A 536 -18.39 -1.51 -5.47
N LEU A 537 -17.67 -2.41 -4.77
CA LEU A 537 -17.53 -3.79 -5.19
C LEU A 537 -18.90 -4.48 -5.32
N MET A 538 -19.77 -4.34 -4.31
CA MET A 538 -21.12 -4.92 -4.35
C MET A 538 -21.88 -4.44 -5.59
N MET A 539 -21.91 -3.15 -5.87
CA MET A 539 -22.62 -2.59 -7.02
C MET A 539 -22.02 -3.03 -8.36
N ALA A 540 -20.68 -3.06 -8.46
CA ALA A 540 -19.96 -3.54 -9.63
C ALA A 540 -20.25 -5.03 -9.93
N LEU A 541 -20.34 -5.86 -8.89
CA LEU A 541 -20.68 -7.29 -9.00
C LEU A 541 -22.16 -7.52 -9.37
N LEU A 542 -23.05 -6.69 -8.81
CA LEU A 542 -24.47 -6.71 -9.14
C LEU A 542 -24.73 -6.35 -10.61
N ALA A 543 -24.00 -5.35 -11.12
CA ALA A 543 -24.08 -4.85 -12.50
C ALA A 543 -25.55 -4.67 -12.99
N PRO A 544 -26.33 -3.77 -12.35
CA PRO A 544 -27.73 -3.58 -12.69
C PRO A 544 -27.87 -2.81 -14.02
N ASP A 545 -28.84 -3.21 -14.86
CA ASP A 545 -28.99 -2.73 -16.24
C ASP A 545 -30.36 -2.10 -16.54
N GLY A 546 -30.97 -1.49 -15.53
CA GLY A 546 -32.31 -0.89 -15.53
C GLY A 546 -33.36 -1.75 -14.83
N GLY A 547 -34.36 -1.12 -14.19
CA GLY A 547 -35.45 -1.84 -13.50
C GLY A 547 -35.61 -1.45 -12.03
N SER A 548 -36.35 -2.25 -11.27
CA SER A 548 -36.59 -1.98 -9.85
C SER A 548 -35.43 -2.48 -8.98
N VAL A 549 -34.93 -1.60 -8.11
CA VAL A 549 -33.86 -1.89 -7.13
C VAL A 549 -34.42 -1.78 -5.71
N TYR A 550 -34.00 -2.66 -4.83
CA TYR A 550 -34.53 -2.75 -3.48
C TYR A 550 -33.44 -2.97 -2.43
N ASP A 551 -33.52 -2.19 -1.36
CA ASP A 551 -32.74 -2.43 -0.14
C ASP A 551 -33.70 -2.60 1.06
N PRO A 552 -33.81 -3.82 1.64
CA PRO A 552 -34.69 -4.12 2.75
C PRO A 552 -34.22 -3.53 4.09
N HIS A 553 -32.98 -3.04 4.16
CA HIS A 553 -32.38 -2.48 5.38
C HIS A 553 -31.37 -1.37 5.03
N CYS A 554 -31.90 -0.29 4.46
CA CYS A 554 -31.13 0.72 3.74
C CYS A 554 -30.33 1.72 4.59
N HIS A 555 -30.60 1.82 5.89
CA HIS A 555 -29.87 2.69 6.81
C HIS A 555 -29.81 4.16 6.38
N SER A 556 -28.64 4.65 5.96
CA SER A 556 -28.48 6.01 5.44
C SER A 556 -28.80 6.14 3.94
N GLY A 557 -29.06 5.02 3.26
CA GLY A 557 -29.24 4.95 1.82
C GLY A 557 -27.93 4.93 1.04
N GLU A 558 -26.79 4.67 1.70
CA GLU A 558 -25.46 4.81 1.11
C GLU A 558 -25.23 3.90 -0.10
N LEU A 559 -25.81 2.70 -0.09
CA LEU A 559 -25.72 1.76 -1.22
C LEU A 559 -26.42 2.31 -2.47
N PHE A 560 -27.46 3.15 -2.33
CA PHE A 560 -28.06 3.85 -3.47
C PHE A 560 -27.14 4.94 -4.04
N GLY A 561 -26.31 5.56 -3.19
CA GLY A 561 -25.27 6.48 -3.66
C GLY A 561 -24.19 5.78 -4.48
N TYR A 562 -23.75 4.60 -4.04
CA TYR A 562 -22.79 3.79 -4.79
C TYR A 562 -23.38 3.22 -6.08
N LEU A 563 -24.66 2.87 -6.08
CA LEU A 563 -25.39 2.48 -7.27
C LEU A 563 -25.35 3.61 -8.32
N GLU A 564 -25.65 4.84 -7.94
CA GLU A 564 -25.61 6.00 -8.86
C GLU A 564 -24.23 6.16 -9.51
N ARG A 565 -23.15 6.00 -8.74
CA ARG A 565 -21.79 6.08 -9.26
C ARG A 565 -21.52 5.05 -10.35
N GLU A 566 -21.84 3.77 -10.07
CA GLU A 566 -21.63 2.70 -11.05
C GLU A 566 -22.53 2.90 -12.29
N LEU A 567 -23.72 3.45 -12.13
CA LEU A 567 -24.60 3.81 -13.24
C LEU A 567 -24.06 4.95 -14.11
N ARG A 568 -23.22 5.86 -13.60
CA ARG A 568 -22.54 6.87 -14.46
C ARG A 568 -21.56 6.22 -15.44
N LEU A 569 -21.02 5.07 -15.10
CA LEU A 569 -20.03 4.35 -15.92
C LEU A 569 -20.67 3.56 -17.07
N VAL A 570 -22.00 3.44 -17.10
CA VAL A 570 -22.75 2.62 -18.07
C VAL A 570 -23.95 3.41 -18.63
N ARG A 571 -24.37 3.19 -19.89
CA ARG A 571 -25.39 4.03 -20.54
C ARG A 571 -26.76 4.04 -19.82
N ASN A 572 -27.22 5.24 -19.45
CA ASN A 572 -28.58 5.71 -19.09
C ASN A 572 -29.75 4.71 -19.23
N ARG A 573 -30.04 3.94 -18.16
CA ARG A 573 -31.38 3.35 -17.94
C ARG A 573 -31.88 3.75 -16.55
N GLN A 574 -33.19 4.02 -16.43
CA GLN A 574 -33.77 4.45 -15.16
C GLN A 574 -33.96 3.28 -14.20
N HIS A 575 -33.73 3.56 -12.92
CA HIS A 575 -33.95 2.62 -11.82
C HIS A 575 -35.04 3.16 -10.90
N ILE A 576 -35.96 2.28 -10.50
CA ILE A 576 -37.01 2.61 -9.53
C ILE A 576 -36.58 2.04 -8.18
N VAL A 577 -36.28 2.92 -7.24
CA VAL A 577 -35.77 2.58 -5.92
C VAL A 577 -36.90 2.29 -4.94
N THR A 578 -36.76 1.21 -4.19
CA THR A 578 -37.53 0.95 -2.97
C THR A 578 -36.55 0.82 -1.80
N ALA A 579 -36.66 1.72 -0.83
CA ALA A 579 -35.78 1.75 0.34
C ALA A 579 -36.62 1.45 1.60
N VAL A 580 -36.18 0.50 2.42
CA VAL A 580 -36.86 0.13 3.66
C VAL A 580 -35.88 0.17 4.83
N ASP A 581 -36.33 0.68 5.96
CA ASP A 581 -35.63 0.58 7.23
C ASP A 581 -36.65 0.48 8.38
N ARG A 582 -36.30 -0.23 9.46
CA ARG A 582 -37.14 -0.32 10.66
C ARG A 582 -37.18 0.99 11.45
N PHE A 583 -36.19 1.87 11.29
CA PHE A 583 -36.06 3.14 12.00
C PHE A 583 -36.68 4.27 11.18
N ALA A 584 -37.72 4.92 11.71
CA ALA A 584 -38.38 6.04 11.04
C ALA A 584 -37.46 7.26 10.91
N GLU A 585 -36.49 7.38 11.81
CA GLU A 585 -35.47 8.42 11.88
C GLU A 585 -34.51 8.39 10.68
N SER A 586 -34.41 7.26 9.96
CA SER A 586 -33.60 7.15 8.74
C SER A 586 -34.21 7.91 7.57
N ARG A 587 -35.51 8.22 7.61
CA ARG A 587 -36.26 8.81 6.48
C ARG A 587 -35.56 10.01 5.86
N GLU A 588 -35.23 10.99 6.69
CA GLU A 588 -34.66 12.27 6.26
C GLU A 588 -33.33 12.07 5.50
N VAL A 589 -32.48 11.16 5.97
CA VAL A 589 -31.17 10.88 5.38
C VAL A 589 -31.29 10.05 4.10
N VAL A 590 -32.16 9.05 4.09
CA VAL A 590 -32.39 8.19 2.92
C VAL A 590 -33.04 8.99 1.79
N GLU A 591 -34.12 9.71 2.08
CA GLU A 591 -34.77 10.56 1.08
C GLU A 591 -33.77 11.60 0.55
N GLY A 592 -32.97 12.22 1.42
CA GLY A 592 -31.89 13.11 1.01
C GLY A 592 -30.87 12.48 0.05
N THR A 593 -30.44 11.26 0.35
CA THR A 593 -29.51 10.51 -0.50
C THR A 593 -30.09 10.19 -1.87
N LEU A 594 -31.37 9.80 -1.93
CA LEU A 594 -32.07 9.56 -3.20
C LEU A 594 -32.20 10.85 -4.04
N HIS A 595 -32.49 11.99 -3.39
CA HIS A 595 -32.57 13.28 -4.06
C HIS A 595 -31.22 13.69 -4.66
N VAL A 596 -30.13 13.56 -3.92
CA VAL A 596 -28.78 13.86 -4.44
C VAL A 596 -28.44 12.92 -5.58
N ALA A 597 -28.68 11.62 -5.41
CA ALA A 597 -28.47 10.61 -6.46
C ALA A 597 -29.33 10.84 -7.71
N GLN A 598 -30.39 11.65 -7.61
CA GLN A 598 -31.42 11.82 -8.65
C GLN A 598 -32.09 10.47 -8.99
N LEU A 599 -32.20 9.59 -8.00
CA LEU A 599 -32.88 8.31 -8.15
C LEU A 599 -34.34 8.47 -7.74
N GLN A 600 -35.25 7.98 -8.58
CA GLN A 600 -36.67 7.98 -8.27
C GLN A 600 -37.00 6.80 -7.36
N GLY A 601 -37.54 7.07 -6.18
CA GLY A 601 -37.91 6.01 -5.26
C GLY A 601 -38.71 6.44 -4.06
N VAL A 602 -39.05 5.46 -3.23
CA VAL A 602 -39.83 5.65 -2.00
C VAL A 602 -39.11 5.01 -0.83
N PHE A 603 -39.04 5.75 0.28
CA PHE A 603 -38.66 5.23 1.57
C PHE A 603 -39.88 4.78 2.38
N THR A 604 -39.82 3.59 2.97
CA THR A 604 -40.86 3.08 3.87
C THR A 604 -40.23 2.65 5.20
N SER A 605 -40.71 3.21 6.31
CA SER A 605 -40.32 2.74 7.64
C SER A 605 -41.17 1.53 8.06
N ARG A 606 -40.53 0.36 8.17
CA ARG A 606 -41.12 -0.90 8.66
C ARG A 606 -40.03 -1.96 8.85
N ASP A 607 -40.34 -3.00 9.62
CA ASP A 607 -39.54 -4.21 9.67
C ASP A 607 -39.78 -5.06 8.41
N ALA A 608 -38.75 -5.22 7.58
CA ALA A 608 -38.83 -5.94 6.32
C ALA A 608 -39.14 -7.44 6.50
N LEU A 609 -38.63 -8.07 7.56
CA LEU A 609 -38.78 -9.52 7.76
C LEU A 609 -40.21 -9.93 8.13
N THR A 610 -40.96 -9.04 8.78
CA THR A 610 -42.31 -9.32 9.30
C THR A 610 -43.41 -8.64 8.47
N ALA A 611 -43.05 -7.68 7.61
CA ALA A 611 -44.03 -6.98 6.78
C ALA A 611 -44.71 -7.90 5.75
N LYS A 612 -46.01 -7.69 5.55
CA LYS A 612 -46.79 -8.38 4.52
C LYS A 612 -46.78 -7.58 3.22
N GLY A 613 -46.52 -8.26 2.09
CA GLY A 613 -46.75 -7.71 0.75
C GLY A 613 -45.52 -7.07 0.11
N ASP A 614 -44.36 -7.72 0.13
CA ASP A 614 -43.23 -7.23 -0.63
C ASP A 614 -43.35 -7.55 -2.11
N THR A 615 -43.18 -6.52 -2.91
CA THR A 615 -43.05 -6.63 -4.36
C THR A 615 -41.74 -7.30 -4.71
N GLN A 616 -41.71 -8.07 -5.79
CA GLN A 616 -40.47 -8.61 -6.31
C GLN A 616 -39.73 -7.56 -7.15
N HIS A 617 -38.41 -7.53 -7.02
CA HIS A 617 -37.53 -6.56 -7.64
C HIS A 617 -36.55 -7.22 -8.62
N ASP A 618 -36.10 -6.46 -9.62
CA ASP A 618 -35.08 -6.94 -10.56
C ASP A 618 -33.72 -7.07 -9.85
N TYR A 619 -33.46 -6.17 -8.90
CA TYR A 619 -32.22 -6.11 -8.15
C TYR A 619 -32.46 -5.93 -6.66
N VAL A 620 -31.75 -6.69 -5.84
CA VAL A 620 -31.76 -6.52 -4.38
C VAL A 620 -30.33 -6.35 -3.88
N PHE A 621 -30.08 -5.36 -3.05
CA PHE A 621 -28.80 -5.25 -2.35
C PHE A 621 -28.99 -4.87 -0.91
N CYS A 622 -28.12 -5.36 -0.03
CA CYS A 622 -28.30 -5.13 1.40
C CYS A 622 -27.01 -5.37 2.20
N ASN A 623 -26.84 -4.58 3.25
CA ASN A 623 -25.98 -4.89 4.38
C ASN A 623 -26.86 -5.13 5.62
N PRO A 624 -27.40 -6.34 5.83
CA PRO A 624 -28.30 -6.61 6.94
C PRO A 624 -27.56 -6.65 8.29
N PRO A 625 -28.27 -6.44 9.42
CA PRO A 625 -27.66 -6.56 10.74
C PRO A 625 -27.25 -8.01 11.03
N PHE A 626 -25.95 -8.22 11.30
CA PHE A 626 -25.42 -9.55 11.57
C PHE A 626 -25.86 -10.08 12.93
N ASN A 627 -26.29 -11.34 12.97
CA ASN A 627 -26.69 -12.04 14.19
C ASN A 627 -27.72 -11.26 15.04
N ASP A 628 -28.67 -10.59 14.37
CA ASP A 628 -29.67 -9.77 15.04
C ASP A 628 -30.58 -10.61 15.96
N LYS A 629 -30.44 -10.36 17.26
CA LYS A 629 -31.22 -11.06 18.30
C LYS A 629 -32.69 -10.64 18.32
N ALA A 630 -33.05 -9.56 17.64
CA ALA A 630 -34.44 -9.11 17.52
C ALA A 630 -35.23 -9.89 16.46
N VAL A 631 -34.57 -10.71 15.64
CA VAL A 631 -35.24 -11.54 14.63
C VAL A 631 -36.02 -12.65 15.33
N ASP A 632 -37.34 -12.57 15.19
CA ASP A 632 -38.27 -13.57 15.66
C ASP A 632 -38.84 -14.36 14.49
N TRP A 633 -38.32 -15.58 14.32
CA TRP A 633 -38.74 -16.46 13.25
C TRP A 633 -40.23 -16.76 13.27
N ASP A 634 -40.88 -16.84 14.43
CA ASP A 634 -42.30 -17.22 14.49
C ASP A 634 -43.21 -16.17 13.82
N ASN A 635 -42.77 -14.91 13.81
CA ASN A 635 -43.52 -13.79 13.24
C ASN A 635 -43.22 -13.51 11.75
N ILE A 636 -42.25 -14.18 11.14
CA ILE A 636 -41.93 -14.02 9.71
C ILE A 636 -43.02 -14.71 8.86
N PRO A 637 -43.65 -14.13 7.83
CA PRO A 637 -44.66 -14.85 7.05
C PRO A 637 -44.14 -16.15 6.40
N GLU A 638 -44.96 -17.21 6.31
CA GLU A 638 -44.56 -18.50 5.73
C GLU A 638 -43.98 -18.35 4.31
N GLY A 639 -44.56 -17.48 3.49
CA GLY A 639 -44.07 -17.18 2.14
C GLY A 639 -42.69 -16.50 2.10
N MET A 640 -42.20 -15.97 3.21
CA MET A 640 -40.85 -15.39 3.35
C MET A 640 -39.81 -16.41 3.84
N ARG A 641 -40.20 -17.68 4.01
CA ARG A 641 -39.33 -18.77 4.51
C ARG A 641 -39.32 -19.97 3.55
N PRO A 642 -39.02 -19.80 2.25
CA PRO A 642 -39.20 -20.85 1.23
C PRO A 642 -38.31 -22.08 1.43
N PHE A 643 -37.25 -21.98 2.24
CA PHE A 643 -36.33 -23.07 2.57
C PHE A 643 -36.50 -23.56 4.02
N GLY A 644 -37.53 -23.09 4.73
CA GLY A 644 -37.83 -23.46 6.11
C GLY A 644 -37.33 -22.47 7.15
N THR A 645 -37.30 -22.91 8.40
CA THR A 645 -36.91 -22.09 9.56
C THR A 645 -35.53 -22.47 10.08
N SER A 646 -34.87 -21.55 10.77
CA SER A 646 -33.61 -21.78 11.47
C SER A 646 -33.60 -20.97 12.78
N GLY A 647 -32.63 -21.20 13.66
CA GLY A 647 -32.33 -20.31 14.80
C GLY A 647 -31.42 -19.14 14.42
N ASN A 648 -30.89 -19.12 13.19
CA ASN A 648 -29.90 -18.16 12.75
C ASN A 648 -30.55 -16.95 12.05
N ALA A 649 -30.50 -15.78 12.69
CA ALA A 649 -31.06 -14.53 12.16
C ALA A 649 -30.57 -14.14 10.75
N ASN A 650 -29.33 -14.50 10.39
CA ASN A 650 -28.78 -14.17 9.07
C ASN A 650 -29.51 -14.93 7.94
N LEU A 651 -30.03 -16.13 8.23
CA LEU A 651 -30.81 -16.92 7.26
C LEU A 651 -32.22 -16.34 7.05
N ALA A 652 -32.76 -15.56 7.99
CA ALA A 652 -34.00 -14.83 7.76
C ALA A 652 -33.80 -13.75 6.69
N TRP A 653 -32.72 -12.97 6.81
CA TRP A 653 -32.34 -11.97 5.80
C TRP A 653 -32.02 -12.58 4.44
N LEU A 654 -31.28 -13.70 4.39
CA LEU A 654 -31.02 -14.41 3.15
C LEU A 654 -32.32 -14.84 2.45
N GLN A 655 -33.26 -15.41 3.20
CA GLN A 655 -34.54 -15.85 2.65
C GLN A 655 -35.40 -14.67 2.19
N HIS A 656 -35.41 -13.57 2.94
CA HIS A 656 -36.08 -12.33 2.55
C HIS A 656 -35.55 -11.83 1.20
N ILE A 657 -34.23 -11.66 1.10
CA ILE A 657 -33.56 -11.20 -0.13
C ILE A 657 -33.91 -12.12 -1.30
N TYR A 658 -33.88 -13.44 -1.11
CA TYR A 658 -34.25 -14.41 -2.14
C TYR A 658 -35.71 -14.26 -2.61
N VAL A 659 -36.67 -14.13 -1.69
CA VAL A 659 -38.10 -14.00 -2.03
C VAL A 659 -38.41 -12.66 -2.69
N SER A 660 -37.68 -11.60 -2.32
CA SER A 660 -37.80 -10.27 -2.90
C SER A 660 -37.28 -10.17 -4.35
N LEU A 661 -36.62 -11.19 -4.89
CA LEU A 661 -36.15 -11.19 -6.28
C LEU A 661 -37.23 -11.70 -7.25
N LYS A 662 -37.36 -11.07 -8.42
CA LYS A 662 -38.11 -11.62 -9.56
C LYS A 662 -37.40 -12.87 -10.11
N ALA A 663 -38.07 -13.61 -10.99
CA ALA A 663 -37.52 -14.82 -11.62
C ALA A 663 -36.18 -14.59 -12.33
N ASN A 664 -35.94 -13.41 -12.92
CA ASN A 664 -34.65 -13.06 -13.56
C ASN A 664 -33.82 -12.09 -12.71
N GLY A 665 -34.16 -11.95 -11.42
CA GLY A 665 -33.54 -10.97 -10.55
C GLY A 665 -32.17 -11.43 -10.04
N ARG A 666 -31.32 -10.44 -9.72
CA ARG A 666 -30.00 -10.65 -9.10
C ARG A 666 -29.89 -9.92 -7.76
N ALA A 667 -29.19 -10.52 -6.80
CA ALA A 667 -28.89 -9.86 -5.53
C ALA A 667 -27.41 -9.85 -5.20
N VAL A 668 -26.99 -8.84 -4.45
CA VAL A 668 -25.67 -8.76 -3.82
C VAL A 668 -25.82 -8.32 -2.36
N PHE A 669 -25.28 -9.05 -1.40
CA PHE A 669 -25.45 -8.70 0.00
C PHE A 669 -24.32 -9.20 0.88
N LEU A 670 -24.17 -8.57 2.05
CA LEU A 670 -23.18 -8.96 3.05
C LEU A 670 -23.75 -10.00 4.01
N MET A 671 -22.92 -10.98 4.38
CA MET A 671 -23.20 -11.95 5.43
C MET A 671 -21.94 -12.22 6.26
N PRO A 672 -22.06 -12.59 7.55
CA PRO A 672 -20.90 -12.99 8.33
C PRO A 672 -20.26 -14.24 7.71
N SER A 673 -18.92 -14.25 7.64
CA SER A 673 -18.13 -15.35 7.08
C SER A 673 -18.45 -16.71 7.70
N SER A 674 -18.81 -16.73 9.00
CA SER A 674 -19.20 -17.93 9.74
C SER A 674 -20.48 -18.60 9.20
N LEU A 675 -21.36 -17.86 8.50
CA LEU A 675 -22.55 -18.44 7.89
C LEU A 675 -22.17 -19.44 6.79
N ALA A 676 -21.11 -19.14 6.02
CA ALA A 676 -20.67 -19.97 4.91
C ALA A 676 -20.23 -21.38 5.36
N SER A 677 -19.67 -21.50 6.57
CA SER A 677 -19.24 -22.77 7.16
C SER A 677 -20.23 -23.35 8.18
N SER A 678 -21.47 -22.85 8.24
CA SER A 678 -22.43 -23.22 9.28
C SER A 678 -23.04 -24.61 9.10
N GLY A 679 -23.07 -25.13 7.87
CA GLY A 679 -23.67 -26.42 7.56
C GLY A 679 -25.20 -26.45 7.65
N GLU A 680 -25.86 -25.28 7.70
CA GLU A 680 -27.31 -25.15 7.85
C GLU A 680 -28.07 -25.75 6.65
N PRO A 681 -29.13 -26.55 6.85
CA PRO A 681 -29.88 -27.20 5.76
C PRO A 681 -30.45 -26.23 4.72
N ILE A 682 -30.76 -24.99 5.12
CA ILE A 682 -31.23 -23.92 4.23
C ILE A 682 -30.21 -23.63 3.12
N LEU A 683 -28.91 -23.72 3.40
CA LEU A 683 -27.86 -23.51 2.40
C LEU A 683 -27.85 -24.64 1.37
N SER A 684 -28.04 -25.90 1.79
CA SER A 684 -28.19 -27.03 0.88
C SER A 684 -29.39 -26.85 -0.05
N ALA A 685 -30.52 -26.39 0.50
CA ALA A 685 -31.73 -26.15 -0.28
C ALA A 685 -31.53 -25.00 -1.30
N LEU A 686 -30.81 -23.94 -0.92
CA LEU A 686 -30.45 -22.83 -1.80
C LEU A 686 -29.54 -23.29 -2.97
N LEU A 687 -28.56 -24.16 -2.70
CA LEU A 687 -27.68 -24.74 -3.71
C LEU A 687 -28.45 -25.63 -4.68
N GLN A 688 -29.29 -26.53 -4.16
CA GLN A 688 -30.15 -27.40 -4.98
C GLN A 688 -31.13 -26.60 -5.85
N ARG A 689 -31.56 -25.43 -5.38
CA ARG A 689 -32.40 -24.51 -6.15
C ARG A 689 -31.64 -23.86 -7.32
N GLY A 690 -30.31 -23.79 -7.26
CA GLY A 690 -29.45 -23.20 -8.27
C GLY A 690 -29.40 -21.66 -8.23
N ALA A 691 -29.83 -21.05 -7.12
CA ALA A 691 -29.93 -19.59 -7.00
C ALA A 691 -28.64 -18.92 -6.51
N LEU A 692 -27.75 -19.65 -5.84
CA LEU A 692 -26.46 -19.12 -5.39
C LEU A 692 -25.50 -18.98 -6.58
N GLU A 693 -25.09 -17.74 -6.86
CA GLU A 693 -24.23 -17.45 -8.02
C GLU A 693 -22.76 -17.44 -7.65
N ALA A 694 -22.40 -16.68 -6.61
CA ALA A 694 -21.02 -16.54 -6.17
C ALA A 694 -20.91 -16.16 -4.68
N ILE A 695 -19.76 -16.46 -4.08
CA ILE A 695 -19.36 -15.96 -2.76
C ILE A 695 -17.95 -15.37 -2.84
N VAL A 696 -17.80 -14.15 -2.35
CA VAL A 696 -16.55 -13.38 -2.36
C VAL A 696 -16.07 -13.16 -0.93
N ASP A 697 -14.88 -13.68 -0.61
CA ASP A 697 -14.17 -13.38 0.62
C ASP A 697 -13.40 -12.07 0.43
N ILE A 698 -13.76 -11.05 1.21
CA ILE A 698 -13.14 -9.72 1.17
C ILE A 698 -12.01 -9.56 2.21
N GLY A 699 -11.63 -10.64 2.91
CA GLY A 699 -10.56 -10.69 3.90
C GLY A 699 -10.97 -10.22 5.30
N GLU A 700 -9.99 -9.97 6.17
CA GLU A 700 -10.21 -9.45 7.53
C GLU A 700 -10.67 -7.97 7.55
N ASP A 701 -11.42 -7.52 6.54
CA ASP A 701 -12.18 -6.29 6.72
C ASP A 701 -13.26 -6.55 7.76
N ARG A 702 -13.02 -5.94 8.91
CA ARG A 702 -13.83 -6.07 10.12
C ARG A 702 -15.05 -5.18 9.98
N PHE A 703 -16.12 -5.70 9.38
CA PHE A 703 -17.45 -5.12 9.52
C PHE A 703 -18.00 -5.46 10.92
N PHE A 704 -18.88 -4.64 11.49
CA PHE A 704 -19.59 -4.91 12.75
C PHE A 704 -18.71 -5.45 13.90
N ARG A 705 -18.04 -4.58 14.67
CA ARG A 705 -17.28 -4.99 15.89
C ARG A 705 -16.19 -6.05 15.67
N GLY A 706 -15.63 -6.17 14.47
CA GLY A 706 -14.57 -7.16 14.22
C GLY A 706 -15.01 -8.45 13.55
N VAL A 707 -16.24 -8.55 13.05
CA VAL A 707 -16.77 -9.76 12.42
C VAL A 707 -16.37 -9.80 10.94
N PRO A 708 -15.64 -10.82 10.48
CA PRO A 708 -15.30 -10.96 9.06
C PRO A 708 -16.57 -11.28 8.24
N ALA A 709 -16.69 -10.68 7.06
CA ALA A 709 -17.87 -10.79 6.19
C ALA A 709 -17.50 -11.35 4.81
N HIS A 710 -18.48 -11.97 4.14
CA HIS A 710 -18.43 -12.30 2.72
C HIS A 710 -19.50 -11.52 1.96
N ILE A 711 -19.25 -11.25 0.68
CA ILE A 711 -20.28 -10.78 -0.25
C ILE A 711 -20.90 -12.01 -0.94
N TRP A 712 -22.22 -12.12 -0.92
CA TRP A 712 -22.98 -13.20 -1.52
C TRP A 712 -23.76 -12.68 -2.73
N LEU A 713 -23.75 -13.45 -3.81
CA LEU A 713 -24.50 -13.16 -5.03
C LEU A 713 -25.58 -14.22 -5.25
N LEU A 714 -26.80 -13.77 -5.52
CA LEU A 714 -27.89 -14.64 -5.98
C LEU A 714 -28.30 -14.24 -7.39
N ASN A 715 -28.66 -15.22 -8.20
CA ASN A 715 -29.16 -15.01 -9.55
C ASN A 715 -30.30 -16.01 -9.85
N ARG A 716 -31.53 -15.51 -9.83
CA ARG A 716 -32.72 -16.37 -10.02
C ARG A 716 -32.92 -16.83 -11.45
N ALA A 717 -32.31 -16.15 -12.43
CA ALA A 717 -32.38 -16.54 -13.84
C ALA A 717 -31.72 -17.92 -14.09
N ARG A 718 -30.86 -18.35 -13.16
CA ARG A 718 -30.13 -19.63 -13.21
C ARG A 718 -30.91 -20.78 -12.54
N GLU A 719 -32.05 -20.50 -11.90
CA GLU A 719 -32.88 -21.54 -11.30
C GLU A 719 -33.31 -22.57 -12.33
N GLY A 720 -33.17 -23.86 -12.01
CA GLY A 720 -33.69 -24.93 -12.86
C GLY A 720 -32.85 -26.19 -12.95
N GLN A 721 -31.58 -26.19 -12.48
CA GLN A 721 -30.67 -27.35 -12.38
C GLN A 721 -29.60 -27.08 -11.30
N GLU A 722 -28.75 -28.08 -10.97
CA GLU A 722 -27.58 -27.92 -10.09
C GLU A 722 -26.51 -27.07 -10.80
N GLN A 723 -26.58 -25.76 -10.59
CA GLN A 723 -25.73 -24.75 -11.21
C GLN A 723 -24.39 -24.65 -10.49
N PRO A 724 -23.24 -24.50 -11.18
CA PRO A 724 -21.96 -24.29 -10.52
C PRO A 724 -21.92 -22.95 -9.76
N VAL A 725 -21.09 -22.88 -8.72
CA VAL A 725 -20.91 -21.68 -7.87
C VAL A 725 -19.49 -21.15 -8.05
N LEU A 726 -19.36 -19.83 -8.20
CA LEU A 726 -18.08 -19.14 -8.25
C LEU A 726 -17.63 -18.71 -6.85
N PHE A 727 -16.45 -19.15 -6.43
CA PHE A 727 -15.80 -18.69 -5.21
C PHE A 727 -14.67 -17.73 -5.57
N LEU A 728 -14.59 -16.60 -4.87
CA LEU A 728 -13.48 -15.63 -5.00
C LEU A 728 -12.84 -15.36 -3.64
N ASP A 729 -11.52 -15.39 -3.57
CA ASP A 729 -10.73 -14.99 -2.40
C ASP A 729 -9.94 -13.70 -2.70
N MET A 730 -10.53 -12.56 -2.34
CA MET A 730 -9.87 -11.25 -2.47
C MET A 730 -8.99 -10.93 -1.25
N SER A 731 -8.93 -11.80 -0.24
CA SER A 731 -8.20 -11.55 1.01
C SER A 731 -6.68 -11.55 0.82
N ALA A 732 -6.17 -12.20 -0.23
CA ALA A 732 -4.76 -12.24 -0.60
C ALA A 732 -4.31 -11.01 -1.43
N LEU A 733 -5.27 -10.30 -2.05
CA LEU A 733 -5.02 -9.16 -2.93
C LEU A 733 -5.08 -7.82 -2.19
N ALA A 734 -5.75 -7.78 -1.04
CA ALA A 734 -5.85 -6.58 -0.24
C ALA A 734 -4.47 -6.14 0.30
N VAL A 735 -4.13 -4.86 0.11
CA VAL A 735 -2.86 -4.26 0.56
C VAL A 735 -2.68 -4.44 2.08
N GLN A 736 -1.46 -4.75 2.53
CA GLN A 736 -1.10 -4.93 3.96
C GLN A 736 -1.10 -3.61 4.76
N LYS A 737 -2.20 -2.86 4.75
CA LYS A 737 -2.50 -1.78 5.69
C LYS A 737 -3.79 -2.11 6.43
N ARG A 738 -3.92 -1.70 7.70
CA ARG A 738 -5.17 -1.87 8.49
C ARG A 738 -5.89 -0.51 8.55
N PRO A 739 -7.16 -0.40 8.12
CA PRO A 739 -7.98 -1.44 7.48
C PRO A 739 -7.52 -1.77 6.05
N ARG A 740 -7.85 -2.98 5.57
CA ARG A 740 -7.49 -3.45 4.23
C ARG A 740 -8.33 -2.67 3.22
N LEU A 741 -7.74 -2.30 2.08
CA LEU A 741 -8.41 -1.41 1.13
C LEU A 741 -8.50 -2.05 -0.25
N LEU A 742 -9.73 -2.11 -0.76
CA LEU A 742 -10.04 -2.52 -2.13
C LEU A 742 -9.84 -1.32 -3.06
N THR A 743 -8.90 -1.43 -3.99
CA THR A 743 -8.66 -0.42 -5.03
C THR A 743 -9.61 -0.64 -6.21
N ASP A 744 -9.76 0.35 -7.09
CA ASP A 744 -10.55 0.16 -8.33
C ASP A 744 -10.01 -1.00 -9.19
N GLN A 745 -8.70 -1.28 -9.15
CA GLN A 745 -8.11 -2.44 -9.82
C GLN A 745 -8.61 -3.76 -9.23
N HIS A 746 -8.73 -3.86 -7.90
CA HIS A 746 -9.30 -5.04 -7.24
C HIS A 746 -10.79 -5.20 -7.56
N ILE A 747 -11.54 -4.10 -7.63
CA ILE A 747 -12.96 -4.11 -7.99
C ILE A 747 -13.15 -4.58 -9.43
N GLU A 748 -12.40 -4.02 -10.37
CA GLU A 748 -12.46 -4.42 -11.78
C GLU A 748 -12.03 -5.87 -12.00
N LEU A 749 -11.02 -6.36 -11.26
CA LEU A 749 -10.64 -7.78 -11.31
C LEU A 749 -11.79 -8.70 -10.89
N ALA A 750 -12.41 -8.44 -9.73
CA ALA A 750 -13.53 -9.23 -9.23
C ALA A 750 -14.74 -9.18 -10.18
N LYS A 751 -15.05 -7.99 -10.70
CA LYS A 751 -16.10 -7.78 -11.70
C LYS A 751 -15.83 -8.58 -12.97
N ASN A 752 -14.62 -8.53 -13.52
CA ASN A 752 -14.25 -9.27 -14.72
C ASN A 752 -14.37 -10.78 -14.53
N LYS A 753 -14.02 -11.30 -13.35
CA LYS A 753 -14.22 -12.72 -13.00
C LYS A 753 -15.69 -13.12 -12.97
N VAL A 754 -16.54 -12.33 -12.34
CA VAL A 754 -17.99 -12.60 -12.30
C VAL A 754 -18.62 -12.46 -13.69
N VAL A 755 -18.21 -11.48 -14.49
CA VAL A 755 -18.69 -11.32 -15.88
C VAL A 755 -18.26 -12.50 -16.76
N ALA A 756 -16.99 -12.91 -16.69
CA ALA A 756 -16.49 -14.06 -17.44
C ALA A 756 -17.22 -15.35 -17.03
N PHE A 757 -17.44 -15.55 -15.73
CA PHE A 757 -18.21 -16.68 -15.22
C PHE A 757 -19.65 -16.70 -15.73
N ARG A 758 -20.36 -15.56 -15.66
CA ARG A 758 -21.72 -15.43 -16.22
C ARG A 758 -21.75 -15.78 -17.71
N ALA A 759 -20.81 -15.25 -18.49
CA ALA A 759 -20.71 -15.54 -19.91
C ALA A 759 -20.46 -17.03 -20.20
N ALA A 760 -19.59 -17.68 -19.43
CA ALA A 760 -19.31 -19.11 -19.56
C ALA A 760 -20.53 -19.98 -19.21
N VAL A 761 -21.28 -19.61 -18.15
CA VAL A 761 -22.55 -20.27 -17.78
C VAL A 761 -23.58 -20.12 -18.90
N ASP A 762 -23.76 -18.91 -19.43
CA ASP A 762 -24.73 -18.63 -20.49
C ASP A 762 -24.38 -19.37 -21.80
N ALA A 763 -23.08 -19.55 -22.09
CA ALA A 763 -22.60 -20.32 -23.23
C ALA A 763 -22.67 -21.84 -23.04
N GLY A 764 -22.89 -22.32 -21.81
CA GLY A 764 -22.81 -23.74 -21.47
C GLY A 764 -21.38 -24.30 -21.50
N GLU A 765 -20.37 -23.43 -21.40
CA GLU A 765 -18.93 -23.73 -21.52
C GLU A 765 -18.24 -23.81 -20.15
N VAL A 766 -19.00 -24.09 -19.08
CA VAL A 766 -18.41 -24.22 -17.74
C VAL A 766 -17.78 -25.59 -17.59
N GLU A 767 -16.48 -25.67 -17.83
CA GLU A 767 -15.68 -26.82 -17.40
C GLU A 767 -15.46 -26.72 -15.88
N SER A 768 -15.93 -27.71 -15.12
CA SER A 768 -15.70 -27.77 -13.68
C SER A 768 -14.27 -28.22 -13.42
N GLU A 769 -13.31 -27.30 -13.46
CA GLU A 769 -11.91 -27.61 -13.16
C GLU A 769 -11.26 -26.54 -12.32
N SER A 770 -10.90 -26.93 -11.08
CA SER A 770 -9.82 -26.44 -10.24
C SER A 770 -9.68 -24.92 -9.98
N PRO A 771 -8.90 -24.52 -8.97
CA PRO A 771 -8.56 -23.11 -8.75
C PRO A 771 -8.02 -22.49 -10.03
N SER A 772 -8.41 -21.26 -10.34
CA SER A 772 -7.84 -20.51 -11.46
C SER A 772 -6.33 -20.37 -11.29
N GLU A 773 -5.59 -20.28 -12.40
CA GLU A 773 -4.12 -20.16 -12.39
C GLU A 773 -3.60 -18.99 -11.53
N ASP A 774 -4.39 -17.94 -11.38
CA ASP A 774 -4.07 -16.78 -10.55
C ASP A 774 -4.32 -16.99 -9.04
N GLY A 775 -4.90 -18.12 -8.65
CA GLY A 775 -5.15 -18.49 -7.24
C GLY A 775 -6.20 -17.63 -6.53
N ILE A 776 -7.06 -16.92 -7.27
CA ILE A 776 -8.02 -15.95 -6.70
C ILE A 776 -9.46 -16.42 -6.85
N SER A 777 -9.75 -17.33 -7.78
CA SER A 777 -11.11 -17.82 -8.03
C SER A 777 -11.17 -19.33 -8.21
N ALA A 778 -12.33 -19.93 -7.98
CA ALA A 778 -12.60 -21.33 -8.27
C ALA A 778 -14.07 -21.50 -8.66
N VAL A 779 -14.35 -22.27 -9.73
CA VAL A 779 -15.71 -22.64 -10.11
C VAL A 779 -15.95 -24.07 -9.67
N VAL A 780 -16.99 -24.28 -8.87
CA VAL A 780 -17.23 -25.55 -8.19
C VAL A 780 -18.62 -26.07 -8.51
N ASP A 781 -18.69 -27.35 -8.86
CA ASP A 781 -19.94 -28.05 -9.14
C ASP A 781 -20.75 -28.29 -7.85
N VAL A 782 -22.06 -28.01 -7.88
CA VAL A 782 -22.92 -28.14 -6.71
C VAL A 782 -23.01 -29.56 -6.17
N ARG A 783 -22.91 -30.60 -7.01
CA ARG A 783 -22.92 -32.00 -6.53
C ARG A 783 -21.73 -32.26 -5.63
N SER A 784 -20.55 -31.79 -6.01
CA SER A 784 -19.34 -31.94 -5.20
C SER A 784 -19.46 -31.28 -3.82
N ILE A 785 -20.18 -30.16 -3.75
CA ILE A 785 -20.44 -29.45 -2.49
C ILE A 785 -21.45 -30.22 -1.63
N LEU A 786 -22.50 -30.78 -2.24
CA LEU A 786 -23.57 -31.49 -1.54
C LEU A 786 -23.16 -32.90 -1.07
N GLU A 787 -22.28 -33.58 -1.81
CA GLU A 787 -21.77 -34.93 -1.46
C GLU A 787 -21.01 -34.95 -0.13
N ALA A 788 -20.47 -33.82 0.32
CA ALA A 788 -19.81 -33.68 1.62
C ALA A 788 -20.77 -33.76 2.84
N GLY A 789 -22.08 -33.81 2.62
CA GLY A 789 -23.12 -33.96 3.66
C GLY A 789 -23.44 -32.69 4.45
N SER A 790 -22.46 -31.82 4.66
CA SER A 790 -22.64 -30.48 5.22
C SER A 790 -21.89 -29.46 4.35
N PRO A 791 -22.59 -28.64 3.54
CA PRO A 791 -21.92 -27.80 2.55
C PRO A 791 -21.12 -26.71 3.24
N ASN A 792 -19.81 -26.68 3.01
CA ASN A 792 -18.95 -25.57 3.41
C ASN A 792 -18.84 -24.61 2.22
N LEU A 793 -19.40 -23.42 2.33
CA LEU A 793 -19.42 -22.40 1.28
C LEU A 793 -18.34 -21.33 1.46
N SER A 794 -17.31 -21.58 2.28
CA SER A 794 -16.20 -20.62 2.43
C SER A 794 -15.32 -20.63 1.18
N PRO A 795 -15.06 -19.47 0.52
CA PRO A 795 -14.19 -19.41 -0.65
C PRO A 795 -12.79 -19.99 -0.42
N LYS A 796 -12.24 -19.84 0.79
CA LYS A 796 -10.95 -20.41 1.22
C LYS A 796 -10.87 -21.94 1.14
N THR A 797 -12.01 -22.62 1.06
CA THR A 797 -12.06 -24.08 0.89
C THR A 797 -11.72 -24.49 -0.54
N TYR A 798 -12.07 -23.65 -1.51
CA TYR A 798 -12.09 -24.00 -2.94
C TYR A 798 -11.01 -23.27 -3.74
N VAL A 799 -10.72 -22.02 -3.37
CA VAL A 799 -9.64 -21.26 -3.97
C VAL A 799 -8.33 -21.74 -3.33
N ALA A 800 -7.54 -22.53 -4.05
CA ALA A 800 -6.27 -23.00 -3.52
C ALA A 800 -5.35 -21.81 -3.26
N ARG A 801 -4.81 -21.77 -2.04
CA ARG A 801 -3.55 -21.09 -1.83
C ARG A 801 -2.52 -21.76 -2.74
N HIS A 802 -1.95 -21.03 -3.69
CA HIS A 802 -0.54 -21.24 -4.05
C HIS A 802 0.33 -20.84 -2.84
N VAL A 803 0.16 -21.58 -1.74
CA VAL A 803 1.29 -21.89 -0.91
C VAL A 803 1.89 -23.07 -1.65
N GLN A 804 3.07 -22.87 -2.24
CA GLN A 804 4.00 -23.98 -2.29
C GLN A 804 4.20 -24.40 -0.84
N ASP A 805 3.35 -25.29 -0.34
CA ASP A 805 3.73 -26.17 0.73
C ASP A 805 4.80 -27.02 0.06
N GLU A 806 6.06 -26.61 0.16
CA GLU A 806 7.11 -27.61 0.21
C GLU A 806 6.60 -28.64 1.21
N PRO A 807 6.49 -29.94 0.84
CA PRO A 807 6.06 -30.93 1.81
C PRO A 807 7.04 -30.78 2.97
N VAL A 808 6.52 -30.41 4.14
CA VAL A 808 7.31 -30.35 5.36
C VAL A 808 7.88 -31.75 5.50
N ARG A 809 9.14 -31.93 5.08
CA ARG A 809 9.84 -33.19 5.23
C ARG A 809 9.76 -33.55 6.70
N ASP A 810 9.39 -34.78 7.00
CA ASP A 810 9.29 -35.25 8.38
C ASP A 810 10.57 -34.82 9.10
N ILE A 811 10.44 -34.14 10.24
CA ILE A 811 11.58 -33.69 11.04
C ILE A 811 12.53 -34.87 11.32
N LYS A 812 12.00 -36.10 11.39
CA LYS A 812 12.83 -37.31 11.45
C LYS A 812 13.69 -37.52 10.21
N GLU A 813 13.15 -37.41 9.00
CA GLU A 813 13.93 -37.55 7.76
C GLU A 813 14.99 -36.45 7.65
N LEU A 814 14.66 -35.21 8.01
CA LEU A 814 15.64 -34.11 8.01
C LEU A 814 16.74 -34.31 9.06
N ILE A 815 16.42 -34.86 10.24
CA ILE A 815 17.42 -35.20 11.26
C ILE A 815 18.31 -36.35 10.78
N GLU A 816 17.74 -37.38 10.14
CA GLU A 816 18.50 -38.50 9.58
C GLU A 816 19.41 -38.06 8.43
N GLU A 817 18.90 -37.22 7.53
CA GLU A 817 19.65 -36.64 6.41
C GLU A 817 20.78 -35.73 6.93
N TYR A 818 20.50 -34.86 7.91
CA TYR A 818 21.51 -34.03 8.59
C TYR A 818 22.58 -34.87 9.27
N GLN A 819 22.21 -35.95 9.97
CA GLN A 819 23.17 -36.86 10.59
C GLN A 819 24.03 -37.58 9.55
N SER A 820 23.45 -37.97 8.42
CA SER A 820 24.20 -38.59 7.31
C SER A 820 25.20 -37.60 6.69
N LEU A 821 24.79 -36.35 6.47
CA LEU A 821 25.62 -35.29 5.91
C LEU A 821 26.73 -34.89 6.88
N LYS A 822 26.44 -34.83 8.18
CA LYS A 822 27.44 -34.59 9.22
C LYS A 822 28.48 -35.70 9.28
N THR A 823 28.04 -36.96 9.16
CA THR A 823 28.95 -38.11 9.12
C THR A 823 29.84 -38.10 7.86
N ALA A 824 29.28 -37.69 6.71
CA ALA A 824 30.02 -37.53 5.47
C ALA A 824 31.06 -36.39 5.58
N SER A 825 30.70 -35.26 6.19
CA SER A 825 31.62 -34.14 6.47
C SER A 825 32.77 -34.57 7.38
N ASP A 826 32.48 -35.25 8.49
CA ASP A 826 33.50 -35.74 9.43
C ASP A 826 34.43 -36.79 8.81
N ARG A 827 33.95 -37.51 7.78
CA ARG A 827 34.78 -38.44 6.99
C ARG A 827 35.71 -37.68 6.04
N LEU A 828 35.20 -36.66 5.34
CA LEU A 828 36.01 -35.82 4.47
C LEU A 828 37.09 -35.07 5.24
N ASP A 829 36.76 -34.50 6.41
CA ASP A 829 37.73 -33.81 7.26
C ASP A 829 38.85 -34.74 7.72
N ARG A 830 38.53 -36.00 8.05
CA ARG A 830 39.56 -37.01 8.37
C ARG A 830 40.44 -37.35 7.17
N GLN A 831 39.87 -37.42 5.96
CA GLN A 831 40.64 -37.65 4.74
C GLN A 831 41.58 -36.48 4.43
N VAL A 832 41.08 -35.25 4.55
CA VAL A 832 41.89 -34.03 4.37
C VAL A 832 43.03 -33.99 5.39
N ARG A 833 42.77 -34.24 6.67
CA ARG A 833 43.83 -34.31 7.70
C ARG A 833 44.85 -35.42 7.43
N THR A 834 44.42 -36.57 6.91
CA THR A 834 45.33 -37.66 6.54
C THR A 834 46.24 -37.26 5.38
N VAL A 835 45.70 -36.57 4.36
CA VAL A 835 46.48 -36.06 3.22
C VAL A 835 47.45 -34.97 3.68
N LEU A 836 47.02 -34.06 4.54
CA LEU A 836 47.87 -33.02 5.13
C LEU A 836 49.00 -33.63 5.98
N ASP A 837 48.74 -34.69 6.76
CA ASP A 837 49.75 -35.38 7.56
C ASP A 837 50.73 -36.22 6.71
N GLN A 838 50.29 -36.68 5.53
CA GLN A 838 51.19 -37.31 4.55
C GLN A 838 52.05 -36.29 3.82
N LEU A 839 51.52 -35.10 3.54
CA LEU A 839 52.27 -34.00 2.93
C LEU A 839 53.28 -33.40 3.92
N SER A 840 52.93 -33.27 5.20
CA SER A 840 53.83 -32.76 6.25
C SER A 840 55.02 -33.69 6.52
N LYS A 841 54.88 -35.00 6.29
CA LYS A 841 55.97 -35.99 6.40
C LYS A 841 56.86 -36.08 5.15
N ARG A 842 56.45 -35.44 4.05
CA ARG A 842 57.21 -35.38 2.78
C ARG A 842 57.96 -34.06 2.60
N LEU A 843 57.59 -33.04 3.35
CA LEU A 843 58.39 -31.83 3.61
C LEU A 843 59.37 -32.13 4.75
#